data_AF-A0A8H5CT26-F1
#
_entry.id   AF-A0A8H5CT26-F1
#
_cell.length_a   1.000
_cell.length_b   1.000
_cell.length_c   1.000
_cell.angle_alpha   90.00
_cell.angle_beta   90.00
_cell.angle_gamma   90.00
#
_symmetry.space_group_name_H-M   'P 1'
#
loop_
_entity.id
_entity.type
_entity.pdbx_description
1 polymer ?
#
loop_
_entity_poly.entity_id
_entity_poly.type
_entity_poly.pdbx_seq_one_letter_code
_entity_poly.pdbx_strand_id
1 'polypeptide(L)'
;MDVFNPKILDASIRDVSSCLSDNQKVELLLYAIKSLHFEGRSRTVVENAIESCLQVTTLTPETIAKARILRARARLANGSHFSAQEDLQAALDAEPDNPEAKALLYQRSVTVEKLLSPLPINKDRFSIEIWREIAFFLPRRDLKSLLFVPHAISKVASQLLFRELDLHFGELKYSHTDDEDDWGSHEAYARADDGARHAQRSADILTRIIVDPAFAHCVRTLRIFASTRDGGLAFQTGMLTNALPKLVNLRNVHISSGAEGLPPVLRILQSTNPRLRGLSLQSPDYPTDLSFLDFRYISHFTYTSPPVPTQTNSSTLAYSSLQNVVSSNRTTLRTINLLTPSWPFPSHSMSIRNLTRIHFAGTFPAHQSSSTSSHSGTSGPYIQPQVISELIEHGRQLESLSIDCTLLESTTLSAQFRTDPVPPIHPHPLPFLRHFAFAVRALGRRTADKDLFPAITSFLRGRYQLQTLQLIVDTTPSSAYGSGGVVSSSNLEAVGYDASIWGLLPSLGGLKAVRMTYPRDLAPGLAGWLIPRSVTALGMEIGAQRLSAGLDGAPGSAAGIGPDVVTFFAQLKPGLPPHLRFVYLNDIPISTRIVHAIVEHGFPMVRVIRVGSWFWTVSRKQPGGLASSSSLLGGRTSTTSDRGAAQPTPTHHHIPNHAHGGHLHALALAHPQTHQASGSSSQNSATGHIHGGHSATQSHTRSPSSSSPVMPSASGGSREGGGGVGMLELEPWPMRRVVYHAAEWLEWLGCEEAAVAALGSTREAESEGGFIRVFTSTILQLATEARPMWMKLVQEYSSKHFTFPCPPTQSLTTLDATTLRVWLVHQLTVNAIWSRPAAAPRSIALDYPGTITGPCSVTILPGGKWALAGGRRGWIHYFDLSQQRPVPTELISPTKDLSTCFDIKQISFHCQSPNKFLIAFPGMQTSYGNHRNPVSWIHVWQIEETSIRGLSAVHVKSLPYCWSLCGFGALSLTGNLLVHTTRALQNTKWADVFQWKESDSRQLVRSRIRLDCNPDFINIIGGDRLLAIDPTKGTYLFDIPEPQPILDTHAQCPLVIGKMPIGTPSWSYIHNQPHNSFRYSRVSYDGTCHRLAIGTPMGILGLMIPSTRDESPTVLQLSNLSLCHKPVGIGMSKGCVIHDDGVAKLSYSWDQKLDSSVFSSCQHTSKEDSTFHHTWSRNSFDEETGRFICTETLAKQIRYLDFLTLSTPSL
;
A
#
# COMPACT_ATOMS: atom_id res chain seq x y z
N MET A 1 -53.39 -29.71 21.30
CA MET A 1 -53.69 -30.71 20.25
C MET A 1 -53.87 -29.93 18.97
N ASP A 2 -52.84 -29.83 18.15
CA ASP A 2 -52.76 -28.76 17.16
C ASP A 2 -52.61 -29.34 15.76
N VAL A 3 -53.56 -30.23 15.41
CA VAL A 3 -53.68 -30.86 14.09
C VAL A 3 -54.45 -29.93 13.13
N PHE A 4 -54.10 -28.65 13.15
CA PHE A 4 -54.66 -27.65 12.26
C PHE A 4 -53.68 -27.39 11.11
N ASN A 5 -53.98 -27.93 9.93
CA ASN A 5 -53.14 -27.77 8.75
C ASN A 5 -53.36 -26.37 8.13
N PRO A 6 -52.40 -25.43 8.20
CA PRO A 6 -52.60 -24.06 7.73
C PRO A 6 -52.93 -24.00 6.24
N LYS A 7 -52.49 -24.98 5.43
CA LYS A 7 -52.81 -25.05 4.00
C LYS A 7 -54.30 -25.22 3.72
N ILE A 8 -55.07 -25.79 4.66
CA ILE A 8 -56.53 -25.90 4.54
C ILE A 8 -57.19 -24.54 4.81
N LEU A 9 -56.64 -23.75 5.74
CA LEU A 9 -57.07 -22.38 5.98
C LEU A 9 -56.70 -21.46 4.81
N ASP A 10 -55.48 -21.56 4.26
CA ASP A 10 -55.05 -20.81 3.08
C ASP A 10 -55.93 -21.10 1.86
N ALA A 11 -56.34 -22.36 1.67
CA ALA A 11 -57.31 -22.75 0.65
C ALA A 11 -58.69 -22.15 0.95
N SER A 12 -59.21 -22.31 2.16
CA SER A 12 -60.52 -21.78 2.57
C SER A 12 -60.61 -20.25 2.41
N ILE A 13 -59.56 -19.52 2.76
CA ILE A 13 -59.47 -18.06 2.58
C ILE A 13 -59.45 -17.70 1.08
N ARG A 14 -58.72 -18.47 0.26
CA ARG A 14 -58.70 -18.28 -1.20
C ARG A 14 -60.08 -18.51 -1.82
N ASP A 15 -60.73 -19.60 -1.45
CA ASP A 15 -62.02 -19.98 -2.03
C ASP A 15 -63.10 -18.97 -1.61
N VAL A 16 -63.17 -18.59 -0.33
CA VAL A 16 -64.07 -17.54 0.16
C VAL A 16 -63.77 -16.19 -0.50
N SER A 17 -62.51 -15.78 -0.60
CA SER A 17 -62.14 -14.51 -1.24
C SER A 17 -62.38 -14.48 -2.75
N SER A 18 -62.41 -15.65 -3.43
CA SER A 18 -62.79 -15.74 -4.84
C SER A 18 -64.25 -15.37 -5.09
N CYS A 19 -65.13 -15.65 -4.12
CA CYS A 19 -66.56 -15.32 -4.16
C CYS A 19 -66.88 -13.85 -3.81
N LEU A 20 -65.90 -13.06 -3.38
CA LEU A 20 -66.10 -11.64 -3.03
C LEU A 20 -65.99 -10.72 -4.25
N SER A 21 -66.79 -9.66 -4.29
CA SER A 21 -66.56 -8.53 -5.20
C SER A 21 -65.25 -7.81 -4.87
N ASP A 22 -64.64 -7.09 -5.81
CA ASP A 22 -63.31 -6.49 -5.59
C ASP A 22 -63.32 -5.40 -4.50
N ASN A 23 -64.44 -4.68 -4.32
CA ASN A 23 -64.64 -3.80 -3.15
C ASN A 23 -64.60 -4.59 -1.82
N GLN A 24 -65.26 -5.75 -1.75
CA GLN A 24 -65.23 -6.61 -0.56
C GLN A 24 -63.85 -7.24 -0.33
N LYS A 25 -63.12 -7.61 -1.39
CA LYS A 25 -61.72 -8.07 -1.28
C LYS A 25 -60.82 -6.97 -0.70
N VAL A 26 -60.99 -5.73 -1.14
CA VAL A 26 -60.21 -4.58 -0.64
C VAL A 26 -60.59 -4.22 0.79
N GLU A 27 -61.87 -4.13 1.16
CA GLU A 27 -62.28 -3.89 2.56
C GLU A 27 -61.77 -5.00 3.50
N LEU A 28 -61.82 -6.27 3.09
CA LEU A 28 -61.23 -7.39 3.84
C LEU A 28 -59.69 -7.24 4.01
N LEU A 29 -58.99 -6.82 2.96
CA LEU A 29 -57.54 -6.59 3.01
C LEU A 29 -57.18 -5.39 3.88
N LEU A 30 -57.93 -4.29 3.80
CA LEU A 30 -57.75 -3.12 4.69
C LEU A 30 -58.03 -3.47 6.15
N TYR A 31 -59.05 -4.28 6.43
CA TYR A 31 -59.34 -4.82 7.77
C TYR A 31 -58.20 -5.71 8.30
N ALA A 32 -57.67 -6.61 7.46
CA ALA A 32 -56.52 -7.45 7.80
C ALA A 32 -55.27 -6.61 8.10
N ILE A 33 -54.94 -5.63 7.25
CA ILE A 33 -53.82 -4.70 7.46
C ILE A 33 -53.98 -3.91 8.76
N LYS A 34 -55.18 -3.40 9.05
CA LYS A 34 -55.49 -2.67 10.29
C LYS A 34 -55.32 -3.54 11.56
N SER A 35 -55.35 -4.86 11.41
CA SER A 35 -55.18 -5.83 12.50
C SER A 35 -53.72 -6.28 12.71
N LEU A 36 -52.81 -5.96 11.78
CA LEU A 36 -51.37 -6.30 11.90
C LEU A 36 -50.66 -5.35 12.87
N HIS A 37 -49.89 -5.91 13.80
CA HIS A 37 -49.03 -5.13 14.69
C HIS A 37 -47.76 -4.66 13.96
N PHE A 38 -47.40 -3.38 14.12
CA PHE A 38 -46.37 -2.71 13.32
C PHE A 38 -44.92 -2.93 13.82
N GLU A 39 -44.43 -4.16 13.76
CA GLU A 39 -43.01 -4.46 14.02
C GLU A 39 -42.11 -4.23 12.79
N GLY A 40 -41.94 -2.97 12.37
CA GLY A 40 -40.86 -2.46 11.49
C GLY A 40 -40.77 -3.00 10.05
N ARG A 41 -40.64 -4.31 9.85
CA ARG A 41 -40.53 -5.00 8.55
C ARG A 41 -41.83 -4.99 7.74
N SER A 42 -42.97 -4.70 8.35
CA SER A 42 -44.27 -4.67 7.68
C SER A 42 -44.47 -3.50 6.72
N ARG A 43 -43.65 -2.43 6.80
CA ARG A 43 -43.84 -1.18 6.04
C ARG A 43 -44.07 -1.41 4.53
N THR A 44 -43.16 -2.11 3.85
CA THR A 44 -43.26 -2.35 2.40
C THR A 44 -44.43 -3.26 2.04
N VAL A 45 -44.78 -4.22 2.89
CA VAL A 45 -45.97 -5.07 2.70
C VAL A 45 -47.24 -4.23 2.75
N VAL A 46 -47.37 -3.33 3.73
CA VAL A 46 -48.52 -2.44 3.88
C VAL A 46 -48.61 -1.42 2.74
N GLU A 47 -47.49 -0.77 2.37
CA GLU A 47 -47.50 0.20 1.27
C GLU A 47 -47.82 -0.48 -0.08
N ASN A 48 -47.27 -1.66 -0.37
CA ASN A 48 -47.55 -2.42 -1.60
C ASN A 48 -48.99 -2.96 -1.63
N ALA A 49 -49.51 -3.46 -0.50
CA ALA A 49 -50.89 -3.98 -0.45
C ALA A 49 -51.90 -2.86 -0.67
N ILE A 50 -51.69 -1.68 -0.07
CA ILE A 50 -52.55 -0.51 -0.29
C ILE A 50 -52.41 0.03 -1.72
N GLU A 51 -51.20 0.08 -2.29
CA GLU A 51 -51.03 0.44 -3.70
C GLU A 51 -51.76 -0.54 -4.63
N SER A 52 -51.76 -1.83 -4.30
CA SER A 52 -52.52 -2.86 -5.03
C SER A 52 -54.04 -2.65 -4.93
N CYS A 53 -54.55 -2.19 -3.78
CA CYS A 53 -55.95 -1.76 -3.66
C CYS A 53 -56.24 -0.56 -4.57
N LEU A 54 -55.38 0.47 -4.55
CA LEU A 54 -55.57 1.72 -5.30
C LEU A 54 -55.50 1.56 -6.82
N GLN A 55 -55.02 0.41 -7.33
CA GLN A 55 -55.06 0.05 -8.76
C GLN A 55 -56.41 -0.53 -9.21
N VAL A 56 -57.32 -0.87 -8.28
CA VAL A 56 -58.66 -1.37 -8.61
C VAL A 56 -59.57 -0.19 -8.99
N THR A 57 -59.85 -0.05 -10.29
CA THR A 57 -60.62 1.07 -10.86
C THR A 57 -62.11 1.09 -10.50
N THR A 58 -62.62 0.01 -9.88
CA THR A 58 -64.03 -0.18 -9.50
C THR A 58 -64.31 0.14 -8.02
N LEU A 59 -63.34 0.71 -7.29
CA LEU A 59 -63.52 1.05 -5.87
C LEU A 59 -64.43 2.26 -5.64
N THR A 60 -65.15 2.24 -4.52
CA THR A 60 -65.87 3.43 -4.03
C THR A 60 -64.89 4.51 -3.55
N PRO A 61 -65.25 5.80 -3.64
CA PRO A 61 -64.40 6.89 -3.13
C PRO A 61 -64.10 6.76 -1.63
N GLU A 62 -65.06 6.28 -0.84
CA GLU A 62 -64.91 5.95 0.58
C GLU A 62 -63.81 4.90 0.82
N THR A 63 -63.79 3.82 0.02
CA THR A 63 -62.78 2.75 0.12
C THR A 63 -61.39 3.26 -0.28
N ILE A 64 -61.33 4.15 -1.30
CA ILE A 64 -60.09 4.83 -1.72
C ILE A 64 -59.57 5.73 -0.58
N ALA A 65 -60.43 6.52 0.06
CA ALA A 65 -60.08 7.38 1.19
C ALA A 65 -59.57 6.56 2.39
N LYS A 66 -60.29 5.50 2.80
CA LYS A 66 -59.83 4.55 3.84
C LYS A 66 -58.44 3.99 3.54
N ALA A 67 -58.20 3.54 2.31
CA ALA A 67 -56.93 2.98 1.88
C ALA A 67 -55.79 4.02 2.01
N ARG A 68 -56.01 5.24 1.52
CA ARG A 68 -55.07 6.37 1.63
C ARG A 68 -54.77 6.73 3.09
N ILE A 69 -55.79 6.85 3.94
CA ILE A 69 -55.64 7.16 5.38
C ILE A 69 -54.84 6.07 6.10
N LEU A 70 -55.07 4.79 5.77
CA LEU A 70 -54.34 3.67 6.36
C LEU A 70 -52.84 3.73 5.98
N ARG A 71 -52.50 4.11 4.74
CA ARG A 71 -51.11 4.31 4.32
C ARG A 71 -50.48 5.55 4.94
N ALA A 72 -51.23 6.65 5.04
CA ALA A 72 -50.77 7.84 5.74
C ALA A 72 -50.41 7.54 7.21
N ARG A 73 -51.24 6.75 7.92
CA ARG A 73 -50.93 6.29 9.28
C ARG A 73 -49.66 5.44 9.35
N ALA A 74 -49.50 4.46 8.44
CA ALA A 74 -48.29 3.65 8.35
C ALA A 74 -47.04 4.50 8.05
N ARG A 75 -47.17 5.54 7.22
CA ARG A 75 -46.09 6.50 6.89
C ARG A 75 -45.78 7.43 8.06
N LEU A 76 -46.78 7.92 8.82
CA LEU A 76 -46.59 8.72 10.04
C LEU A 76 -45.89 7.92 11.15
N ALA A 77 -46.29 6.67 11.38
CA ALA A 77 -45.62 5.78 12.34
C ALA A 77 -44.13 5.53 11.99
N ASN A 78 -43.78 5.62 10.70
CA ASN A 78 -42.41 5.53 10.19
C ASN A 78 -41.75 6.91 9.92
N GLY A 79 -42.25 7.99 10.53
CA GLY A 79 -41.66 9.36 10.42
C GLY A 79 -41.67 9.98 9.01
N SER A 80 -42.36 9.36 8.04
CA SER A 80 -42.36 9.76 6.63
C SER A 80 -43.43 10.82 6.36
N HIS A 81 -43.31 11.97 7.06
CA HIS A 81 -44.37 12.97 7.20
C HIS A 81 -44.85 13.62 5.89
N PHE A 82 -43.98 13.82 4.89
CA PHE A 82 -44.37 14.40 3.60
C PHE A 82 -45.26 13.44 2.80
N SER A 83 -44.81 12.21 2.57
CA SER A 83 -45.60 11.21 1.83
C SER A 83 -46.87 10.75 2.55
N ALA A 84 -46.94 10.95 3.88
CA ALA A 84 -48.19 10.81 4.61
C ALA A 84 -49.18 11.96 4.35
N GLN A 85 -48.69 13.20 4.18
CA GLN A 85 -49.51 14.36 3.87
C GLN A 85 -50.07 14.29 2.44
N GLU A 86 -49.28 13.80 1.48
CA GLU A 86 -49.74 13.50 0.11
C GLU A 86 -50.90 12.49 0.10
N ASP A 87 -50.82 11.42 0.90
CA ASP A 87 -51.92 10.46 1.03
C ASP A 87 -53.14 11.04 1.77
N LEU A 88 -52.96 11.89 2.79
CA LEU A 88 -54.09 12.54 3.47
C LEU A 88 -54.81 13.56 2.57
N GLN A 89 -54.08 14.29 1.72
CA GLN A 89 -54.70 15.15 0.72
C GLN A 89 -55.47 14.32 -0.32
N ALA A 90 -54.84 13.29 -0.89
CA ALA A 90 -55.49 12.38 -1.83
C ALA A 90 -56.68 11.61 -1.23
N ALA A 91 -56.77 11.47 0.10
CA ALA A 91 -57.95 10.95 0.78
C ALA A 91 -59.10 11.97 0.80
N LEU A 92 -58.81 13.26 1.04
CA LEU A 92 -59.81 14.33 0.96
C LEU A 92 -60.24 14.63 -0.48
N ASP A 93 -59.35 14.46 -1.46
CA ASP A 93 -59.69 14.61 -2.87
C ASP A 93 -60.66 13.51 -3.34
N ALA A 94 -60.67 12.35 -2.67
CA ALA A 94 -61.62 11.25 -2.89
C ALA A 94 -62.89 11.38 -2.03
N GLU A 95 -62.76 11.79 -0.76
CA GLU A 95 -63.88 11.97 0.18
C GLU A 95 -63.72 13.30 0.94
N PRO A 96 -64.22 14.43 0.40
CA PRO A 96 -63.98 15.77 0.94
C PRO A 96 -64.46 16.01 2.37
N ASP A 97 -65.36 15.17 2.88
CA ASP A 97 -65.90 15.25 4.25
C ASP A 97 -65.40 14.18 5.21
N ASN A 98 -64.42 13.36 4.81
CA ASN A 98 -63.84 12.35 5.68
C ASN A 98 -63.26 12.98 6.98
N PRO A 99 -63.83 12.71 8.17
CA PRO A 99 -63.43 13.37 9.40
C PRO A 99 -62.08 12.85 9.92
N GLU A 100 -61.67 11.65 9.53
CA GLU A 100 -60.43 11.02 9.97
C GLU A 100 -59.22 11.60 9.21
N ALA A 101 -59.35 11.84 7.91
CA ALA A 101 -58.35 12.56 7.12
C ALA A 101 -58.21 14.03 7.59
N LYS A 102 -59.32 14.74 7.80
CA LYS A 102 -59.33 16.09 8.38
C LYS A 102 -58.63 16.10 9.75
N ALA A 103 -59.00 15.18 10.66
CA ALA A 103 -58.41 15.10 12.00
C ALA A 103 -56.90 14.84 11.98
N LEU A 104 -56.39 13.96 11.11
CA LEU A 104 -54.95 13.68 11.01
C LEU A 104 -54.14 14.87 10.45
N LEU A 105 -54.73 15.67 9.55
CA LEU A 105 -54.12 16.92 9.09
C LEU A 105 -54.12 18.00 10.19
N TYR A 106 -55.25 18.23 10.88
CA TYR A 106 -55.35 19.19 11.99
C TYR A 106 -54.51 18.80 13.21
N GLN A 107 -54.37 17.50 13.50
CA GLN A 107 -53.50 17.02 14.56
C GLN A 107 -52.04 17.44 14.29
N ARG A 108 -51.62 17.54 13.02
CA ARG A 108 -50.27 18.00 12.67
C ARG A 108 -50.10 19.52 12.85
N SER A 109 -51.06 20.36 12.49
CA SER A 109 -50.92 21.83 12.68
C SER A 109 -50.78 22.20 14.16
N VAL A 110 -51.64 21.64 15.02
CA VAL A 110 -51.56 21.82 16.49
C VAL A 110 -50.26 21.22 17.06
N THR A 111 -49.74 20.14 16.47
CA THR A 111 -48.45 19.56 16.89
C THR A 111 -47.25 20.38 16.45
N VAL A 112 -47.29 21.09 15.31
CA VAL A 112 -46.20 21.98 14.86
C VAL A 112 -46.02 23.15 15.83
N GLU A 113 -47.09 23.80 16.27
CA GLU A 113 -47.00 24.84 17.31
C GLU A 113 -46.49 24.27 18.65
N LYS A 114 -46.96 23.08 19.05
CA LYS A 114 -46.46 22.41 20.26
C LYS A 114 -45.01 21.93 20.17
N LEU A 115 -44.47 21.70 18.98
CA LEU A 115 -43.04 21.42 18.75
C LEU A 115 -42.17 22.68 18.78
N LEU A 116 -42.75 23.87 18.60
CA LEU A 116 -42.07 25.15 18.77
C LEU A 116 -42.20 25.69 20.21
N SER A 117 -43.26 25.31 20.94
CA SER A 117 -43.35 25.55 22.38
C SER A 117 -42.42 24.61 23.18
N PRO A 118 -41.59 25.09 24.10
CA PRO A 118 -40.73 24.23 24.93
C PRO A 118 -41.55 23.51 26.00
N LEU A 119 -42.08 22.33 25.68
CA LEU A 119 -42.67 21.41 26.66
C LEU A 119 -41.67 21.08 27.79
N PRO A 120 -42.11 20.95 29.05
CA PRO A 120 -41.21 20.73 30.19
C PRO A 120 -40.72 19.27 30.24
N ILE A 121 -39.63 18.97 29.51
CA ILE A 121 -39.07 17.61 29.44
C ILE A 121 -38.32 17.23 30.73
N ASN A 122 -39.07 16.72 31.70
CA ASN A 122 -38.61 15.99 32.88
C ASN A 122 -39.30 14.60 32.88
N LYS A 123 -38.74 13.52 33.43
CA LYS A 123 -37.68 13.45 34.45
C LYS A 123 -36.46 12.57 34.10
N ASP A 124 -36.61 11.60 33.20
CA ASP A 124 -35.62 10.51 33.06
C ASP A 124 -34.54 10.82 32.00
N ARG A 125 -33.67 11.78 32.31
CA ARG A 125 -32.47 12.09 31.51
C ARG A 125 -31.22 11.97 32.36
N PHE A 126 -30.31 11.07 31.97
CA PHE A 126 -28.94 11.07 32.47
C PHE A 126 -28.31 12.46 32.31
N SER A 127 -27.48 12.86 33.28
CA SER A 127 -26.83 14.17 33.25
C SER A 127 -25.84 14.28 32.07
N ILE A 128 -25.41 15.49 31.73
CA ILE A 128 -24.48 15.71 30.62
C ILE A 128 -23.09 15.10 30.91
N GLU A 129 -22.75 14.92 32.18
CA GLU A 129 -21.57 14.20 32.67
C GLU A 129 -21.70 12.70 32.40
N ILE A 130 -22.84 12.08 32.73
CA ILE A 130 -23.07 10.65 32.47
C ILE A 130 -23.09 10.38 30.96
N TRP A 131 -23.72 11.24 30.16
CA TRP A 131 -23.64 11.13 28.70
C TRP A 131 -22.22 11.34 28.16
N ARG A 132 -21.41 12.20 28.80
CA ARG A 132 -19.99 12.37 28.46
C ARG A 132 -19.16 11.14 28.81
N GLU A 133 -19.45 10.48 29.93
CA GLU A 133 -18.77 9.24 30.31
C GLU A 133 -19.13 8.09 29.35
N ILE A 134 -20.44 7.88 29.09
CA ILE A 134 -20.91 6.90 28.09
C ILE A 134 -20.25 7.13 26.73
N ALA A 135 -20.25 8.38 26.25
CA ALA A 135 -19.67 8.73 24.96
C ALA A 135 -18.14 8.66 24.93
N PHE A 136 -17.45 8.78 26.08
CA PHE A 136 -16.00 8.63 26.16
C PHE A 136 -15.53 7.19 25.90
N PHE A 137 -16.38 6.19 26.17
CA PHE A 137 -16.15 4.79 25.84
C PHE A 137 -16.64 4.37 24.44
N LEU A 138 -17.23 5.27 23.66
CA LEU A 138 -17.69 4.95 22.29
C LEU A 138 -16.57 5.17 21.26
N PRO A 139 -16.41 4.27 20.27
CA PRO A 139 -15.42 4.43 19.21
C PRO A 139 -15.75 5.65 18.34
N ARG A 140 -14.71 6.26 17.76
CA ARG A 140 -14.84 7.47 16.92
C ARG A 140 -15.87 7.34 15.78
N ARG A 141 -16.12 6.14 15.26
CA ARG A 141 -17.15 5.91 14.23
C ARG A 141 -18.55 6.18 14.77
N ASP A 142 -18.88 5.62 15.94
CA ASP A 142 -20.24 5.69 16.47
C ASP A 142 -20.50 7.08 17.10
N LEU A 143 -19.44 7.75 17.60
CA LEU A 143 -19.48 9.18 17.91
C LEU A 143 -19.86 10.04 16.70
N LYS A 144 -19.39 9.72 15.47
CA LYS A 144 -19.82 10.45 14.26
C LYS A 144 -21.31 10.24 13.98
N SER A 145 -21.82 9.02 14.15
CA SER A 145 -23.26 8.72 14.03
C SER A 145 -24.10 9.51 15.05
N LEU A 146 -23.59 9.69 16.27
CA LEU A 146 -24.26 10.46 17.32
C LEU A 146 -24.37 11.97 17.04
N LEU A 147 -23.59 12.54 16.10
CA LEU A 147 -23.75 13.94 15.69
C LEU A 147 -25.15 14.23 15.12
N PHE A 148 -25.73 13.26 14.41
CA PHE A 148 -27.02 13.39 13.73
C PHE A 148 -28.22 13.10 14.64
N VAL A 149 -28.00 12.70 15.89
CA VAL A 149 -29.07 12.45 16.86
C VAL A 149 -29.48 13.78 17.50
N PRO A 150 -30.76 14.22 17.42
CA PRO A 150 -31.23 15.51 17.95
C PRO A 150 -31.39 15.45 19.49
N HIS A 151 -30.27 15.27 20.18
CA HIS A 151 -30.20 15.05 21.63
C HIS A 151 -28.91 15.64 22.21
N ALA A 152 -28.86 15.84 23.54
CA ALA A 152 -27.69 16.39 24.23
C ALA A 152 -26.39 15.60 23.97
N ILE A 153 -26.51 14.31 23.66
CA ILE A 153 -25.39 13.44 23.27
C ILE A 153 -24.68 13.88 21.98
N SER A 154 -25.34 14.59 21.05
CA SER A 154 -24.67 15.16 19.86
C SER A 154 -23.71 16.30 20.24
N LYS A 155 -24.09 17.13 21.22
CA LYS A 155 -23.21 18.16 21.79
C LYS A 155 -22.03 17.56 22.57
N VAL A 156 -22.22 16.40 23.19
CA VAL A 156 -21.14 15.61 23.81
C VAL A 156 -20.23 15.00 22.74
N ALA A 157 -20.80 14.35 21.72
CA ALA A 157 -20.06 13.66 20.69
C ALA A 157 -19.22 14.62 19.85
N SER A 158 -19.74 15.81 19.51
CA SER A 158 -18.95 16.88 18.89
C SER A 158 -17.82 17.38 19.79
N GLN A 159 -18.08 17.60 21.09
CA GLN A 159 -17.02 17.96 22.06
C GLN A 159 -15.91 16.90 22.17
N LEU A 160 -16.23 15.61 22.01
CA LEU A 160 -15.26 14.51 22.06
C LEU A 160 -14.53 14.31 20.71
N LEU A 161 -15.24 14.38 19.59
CA LEU A 161 -14.66 14.23 18.25
C LEU A 161 -13.66 15.34 17.92
N PHE A 162 -14.05 16.59 18.16
CA PHE A 162 -13.22 17.78 17.87
C PHE A 162 -12.27 18.16 19.03
N ARG A 163 -12.19 17.31 20.07
CA ARG A 163 -11.16 17.43 21.12
C ARG A 163 -9.74 17.26 20.57
N GLU A 164 -9.61 16.47 19.51
CA GLU A 164 -8.35 16.23 18.81
C GLU A 164 -8.60 16.50 17.33
N LEU A 165 -7.80 17.39 16.74
CA LEU A 165 -7.89 17.77 15.33
C LEU A 165 -6.59 17.41 14.62
N ASP A 166 -6.70 16.86 13.42
CA ASP A 166 -5.59 16.57 12.53
C ASP A 166 -5.67 17.55 11.33
N LEU A 167 -4.59 18.31 11.09
CA LEU A 167 -4.43 19.24 9.98
C LEU A 167 -3.36 18.72 9.02
N HIS A 168 -3.62 18.81 7.72
CA HIS A 168 -2.77 18.29 6.66
C HIS A 168 -2.44 19.41 5.65
N PHE A 169 -1.15 19.62 5.40
CA PHE A 169 -0.61 20.73 4.63
C PHE A 169 0.33 20.25 3.52
N GLY A 170 -0.07 20.51 2.28
CA GLY A 170 0.67 20.08 1.10
C GLY A 170 0.48 18.59 0.76
N GLU A 171 1.07 18.17 -0.35
CA GLU A 171 1.00 16.79 -0.82
C GLU A 171 1.99 15.91 -0.04
N LEU A 172 1.52 14.80 0.52
CA LEU A 172 2.37 13.76 1.13
C LEU A 172 3.11 12.98 0.03
N LYS A 173 4.12 13.64 -0.55
CA LYS A 173 5.13 13.08 -1.44
C LYS A 173 6.03 12.14 -0.64
N TYR A 174 5.51 10.96 -0.30
CA TYR A 174 6.33 9.82 0.09
C TYR A 174 7.43 9.66 -0.95
N SER A 175 8.69 9.69 -0.52
CA SER A 175 9.85 9.53 -1.39
C SER A 175 9.92 8.08 -1.89
N HIS A 176 9.14 7.79 -2.93
CA HIS A 176 9.56 6.80 -3.92
C HIS A 176 10.95 7.25 -4.38
N THR A 177 11.95 6.43 -4.08
CA THR A 177 13.32 6.62 -4.57
C THR A 177 13.28 6.72 -6.08
N ASP A 178 13.95 7.71 -6.66
CA ASP A 178 13.79 8.17 -8.06
C ASP A 178 14.20 7.14 -9.16
N ASP A 179 14.37 5.87 -8.79
CA ASP A 179 14.91 4.77 -9.61
C ASP A 179 13.87 3.76 -10.15
N GLU A 180 12.63 3.71 -9.64
CA GLU A 180 11.56 2.85 -10.22
C GLU A 180 10.78 3.59 -11.33
N ASP A 181 11.24 3.39 -12.58
CA ASP A 181 10.82 4.15 -13.76
C ASP A 181 9.35 3.91 -14.23
N ASP A 182 8.67 5.01 -14.55
CA ASP A 182 7.61 5.19 -15.57
C ASP A 182 6.21 4.52 -15.42
N TRP A 183 5.99 3.53 -14.54
CA TRP A 183 4.70 2.78 -14.51
C TRP A 183 3.67 3.17 -13.43
N GLY A 184 4.03 4.04 -12.48
CA GLY A 184 3.17 4.39 -11.32
C GLY A 184 2.19 5.56 -11.49
N SER A 185 2.21 6.25 -12.63
CA SER A 185 1.60 7.58 -12.80
C SER A 185 0.10 7.68 -12.45
N HIS A 186 -0.68 6.61 -12.69
CA HIS A 186 -2.12 6.64 -12.45
C HIS A 186 -2.52 6.63 -10.95
N GLU A 187 -1.63 6.20 -10.05
CA GLU A 187 -1.84 6.39 -8.60
C GLU A 187 -1.40 7.77 -8.12
N ALA A 188 -0.40 8.39 -8.76
CA ALA A 188 0.08 9.72 -8.38
C ALA A 188 -1.04 10.78 -8.50
N TYR A 189 -1.81 10.77 -9.59
CA TYR A 189 -2.94 11.68 -9.77
C TYR A 189 -4.04 11.53 -8.70
N ALA A 190 -4.30 10.32 -8.23
CA ALA A 190 -5.27 10.10 -7.15
C ALA A 190 -4.76 10.64 -5.79
N ARG A 191 -3.48 10.45 -5.49
CA ARG A 191 -2.84 10.97 -4.27
C ARG A 191 -2.77 12.51 -4.26
N ALA A 192 -2.61 13.14 -5.43
CA ALA A 192 -2.61 14.59 -5.56
C ALA A 192 -3.99 15.21 -5.26
N ASP A 193 -5.08 14.59 -5.72
CA ASP A 193 -6.46 15.04 -5.45
C ASP A 193 -6.82 14.86 -3.96
N ASP A 194 -6.45 13.72 -3.36
CA ASP A 194 -6.54 13.53 -1.90
C ASP A 194 -5.78 14.64 -1.15
N GLY A 195 -4.56 14.99 -1.58
CA GLY A 195 -3.77 16.07 -1.01
C GLY A 195 -4.47 17.44 -1.06
N ALA A 196 -5.08 17.79 -2.20
CA ALA A 196 -5.86 19.01 -2.35
C ALA A 196 -7.11 19.03 -1.45
N ARG A 197 -7.85 17.90 -1.40
CA ARG A 197 -9.02 17.70 -0.52
C ARG A 197 -8.66 17.82 0.96
N HIS A 198 -7.50 17.29 1.36
CA HIS A 198 -6.95 17.41 2.71
C HIS A 198 -6.53 18.86 3.06
N ALA A 199 -5.92 19.59 2.12
CA ALA A 199 -5.53 20.98 2.32
C ALA A 199 -6.75 21.91 2.47
N GLN A 200 -7.76 21.80 1.59
CA GLN A 200 -9.00 22.58 1.68
C GLN A 200 -9.71 22.35 3.02
N ARG A 201 -9.89 21.09 3.40
CA ARG A 201 -10.52 20.71 4.67
C ARG A 201 -9.76 21.27 5.88
N SER A 202 -8.43 21.35 5.81
CA SER A 202 -7.61 21.95 6.87
C SER A 202 -7.79 23.47 6.94
N ALA A 203 -7.93 24.15 5.80
CA ALA A 203 -8.28 25.57 5.74
C ALA A 203 -9.70 25.85 6.29
N ASP A 204 -10.68 24.99 5.99
CA ASP A 204 -12.04 25.09 6.54
C ASP A 204 -12.03 24.95 8.08
N ILE A 205 -11.29 23.98 8.61
CA ILE A 205 -11.13 23.76 10.06
C ILE A 205 -10.43 24.97 10.72
N LEU A 206 -9.36 25.51 10.13
CA LEU A 206 -8.67 26.70 10.63
C LEU A 206 -9.57 27.94 10.61
N THR A 207 -10.32 28.15 9.53
CA THR A 207 -11.31 29.23 9.42
C THR A 207 -12.37 29.09 10.51
N ARG A 208 -12.84 27.87 10.77
CA ARG A 208 -13.76 27.61 11.89
C ARG A 208 -13.13 27.90 13.25
N ILE A 209 -11.87 27.55 13.50
CA ILE A 209 -11.16 27.88 14.75
C ILE A 209 -11.09 29.41 14.95
N ILE A 210 -10.91 30.18 13.88
CA ILE A 210 -10.84 31.65 13.90
C ILE A 210 -12.23 32.27 14.18
N VAL A 211 -13.30 31.73 13.57
CA VAL A 211 -14.66 32.30 13.57
C VAL A 211 -15.58 31.77 14.68
N ASP A 212 -15.38 30.53 15.14
CA ASP A 212 -16.20 29.85 16.16
C ASP A 212 -15.37 29.58 17.44
N PRO A 213 -15.36 30.53 18.41
CA PRO A 213 -14.66 30.33 19.68
C PRO A 213 -15.15 29.11 20.46
N ALA A 214 -16.43 28.72 20.35
CA ALA A 214 -16.96 27.59 21.09
C ALA A 214 -16.37 26.26 20.58
N PHE A 215 -16.16 26.14 19.26
CA PHE A 215 -15.38 25.06 18.64
C PHE A 215 -13.91 25.11 19.07
N ALA A 216 -13.27 26.29 18.98
CA ALA A 216 -11.86 26.47 19.38
C ALA A 216 -11.58 26.06 20.85
N HIS A 217 -12.51 26.34 21.77
CA HIS A 217 -12.42 25.92 23.18
C HIS A 217 -12.56 24.40 23.39
N CYS A 218 -13.09 23.64 22.43
CA CYS A 218 -13.22 22.18 22.56
C CYS A 218 -11.88 21.47 22.29
N VAL A 219 -11.03 22.03 21.43
CA VAL A 219 -9.75 21.45 21.03
C VAL A 219 -8.78 21.40 22.22
N ARG A 220 -8.18 20.23 22.43
CA ARG A 220 -7.15 19.97 23.46
C ARG A 220 -5.90 19.32 22.89
N THR A 221 -6.00 18.74 21.69
CA THR A 221 -4.88 18.13 20.97
C THR A 221 -4.95 18.54 19.52
N LEU A 222 -3.82 18.96 18.96
CA LEU A 222 -3.69 19.35 17.56
C LEU A 222 -2.55 18.54 16.94
N ARG A 223 -2.79 17.86 15.82
CA ARG A 223 -1.75 17.30 14.98
C ARG A 223 -1.63 18.12 13.72
N ILE A 224 -0.39 18.39 13.32
CA ILE A 224 -0.06 19.10 12.08
C ILE A 224 0.86 18.18 11.28
N PHE A 225 0.45 17.86 10.05
CA PHE A 225 1.23 17.08 9.09
C PHE A 225 1.52 17.99 7.90
N ALA A 226 2.79 18.33 7.67
CA ALA A 226 3.22 19.23 6.60
C ALA A 226 4.32 18.60 5.73
N SER A 227 4.18 18.74 4.41
CA SER A 227 5.16 18.26 3.45
C SER A 227 6.37 19.21 3.35
N THR A 228 7.58 18.66 3.31
CA THR A 228 8.84 19.42 3.39
C THR A 228 9.07 20.39 2.23
N ARG A 229 8.76 19.98 1.00
CA ARG A 229 9.46 20.51 -0.20
C ARG A 229 8.88 21.79 -0.81
N ASP A 230 7.68 22.20 -0.44
CA ASP A 230 6.95 23.26 -1.16
C ASP A 230 6.79 24.53 -0.29
N GLY A 231 7.16 25.70 -0.84
CA GLY A 231 7.12 27.01 -0.14
C GLY A 231 5.73 27.53 0.28
N GLY A 232 4.66 26.74 0.11
CA GLY A 232 3.29 27.06 0.48
C GLY A 232 3.04 27.19 2.00
N LEU A 233 4.01 26.77 2.83
CA LEU A 233 3.96 26.92 4.29
C LEU A 233 3.75 28.37 4.76
N ALA A 234 4.11 29.40 3.97
CA ALA A 234 3.91 30.80 4.34
C ALA A 234 2.43 31.15 4.60
N PHE A 235 1.52 30.77 3.70
CA PHE A 235 0.08 31.00 3.86
C PHE A 235 -0.49 30.21 5.05
N GLN A 236 -0.09 28.96 5.17
CA GLN A 236 -0.54 28.05 6.24
C GLN A 236 -0.07 28.52 7.62
N THR A 237 1.16 29.03 7.71
CA THR A 237 1.71 29.69 8.90
C THR A 237 0.93 30.96 9.24
N GLY A 238 0.50 31.74 8.24
CA GLY A 238 -0.41 32.88 8.41
C GLY A 238 -1.77 32.47 9.00
N MET A 239 -2.38 31.38 8.53
CA MET A 239 -3.61 30.85 9.12
C MET A 239 -3.40 30.34 10.55
N LEU A 240 -2.31 29.60 10.80
CA LEU A 240 -1.95 29.10 12.15
C LEU A 240 -1.70 30.25 13.14
N THR A 241 -1.06 31.35 12.70
CA THR A 241 -0.84 32.56 13.52
C THR A 241 -2.16 33.15 14.03
N ASN A 242 -3.23 33.06 13.23
CA ASN A 242 -4.56 33.55 13.62
C ASN A 242 -5.39 32.51 14.40
N ALA A 243 -5.21 31.22 14.13
CA ALA A 243 -5.98 30.13 14.71
C ALA A 243 -5.47 29.69 16.10
N LEU A 244 -4.15 29.50 16.27
CA LEU A 244 -3.55 29.00 17.51
C LEU A 244 -3.86 29.86 18.77
N PRO A 245 -3.91 31.22 18.71
CA PRO A 245 -4.36 32.05 19.83
C PRO A 245 -5.79 31.74 20.33
N LYS A 246 -6.66 31.17 19.48
CA LYS A 246 -8.05 30.83 19.85
C LYS A 246 -8.12 29.49 20.61
N LEU A 247 -7.11 28.63 20.47
CA LEU A 247 -7.07 27.29 21.08
C LEU A 247 -6.64 27.34 22.55
N VAL A 248 -7.31 28.14 23.38
CA VAL A 248 -6.93 28.39 24.79
C VAL A 248 -6.93 27.14 25.69
N ASN A 249 -7.56 26.05 25.23
CA ASN A 249 -7.59 24.74 25.90
C ASN A 249 -6.60 23.72 25.32
N LEU A 250 -5.76 24.10 24.36
CA LEU A 250 -4.72 23.24 23.77
C LEU A 250 -3.72 22.79 24.85
N ARG A 251 -3.49 21.48 24.91
CA ARG A 251 -2.59 20.84 25.90
C ARG A 251 -1.51 20.00 25.24
N ASN A 252 -1.82 19.37 24.12
CA ASN A 252 -0.88 18.54 23.37
C ASN A 252 -0.79 19.05 21.92
N VAL A 253 0.41 19.12 21.37
CA VAL A 253 0.62 19.32 19.93
C VAL A 253 1.54 18.22 19.41
N HIS A 254 1.21 17.68 18.24
CA HIS A 254 2.11 16.91 17.40
C HIS A 254 2.38 17.69 16.11
N ILE A 255 3.63 17.78 15.68
CA ILE A 255 3.99 18.36 14.38
C ILE A 255 4.92 17.40 13.65
N SER A 256 4.45 16.81 12.57
CA SER A 256 5.28 16.16 11.57
C SER A 256 5.47 17.14 10.41
N SER A 257 6.66 17.71 10.28
CA SER A 257 6.97 18.73 9.27
C SER A 257 8.44 18.68 8.93
N GLY A 258 8.79 18.98 7.68
CA GLY A 258 10.17 19.22 7.28
C GLY A 258 10.88 20.24 8.15
N ALA A 259 12.20 20.10 8.27
CA ALA A 259 12.99 20.68 9.35
C ALA A 259 12.87 22.22 9.48
N GLU A 260 12.76 22.94 8.36
CA GLU A 260 12.58 24.39 8.29
C GLU A 260 11.13 24.86 8.56
N GLY A 261 10.15 23.96 8.40
CA GLY A 261 8.74 24.24 8.69
C GLY A 261 8.38 24.14 10.17
N LEU A 262 9.21 23.48 10.98
CA LEU A 262 9.00 23.33 12.43
C LEU A 262 9.20 24.68 13.19
N PRO A 263 10.28 25.46 13.01
CA PRO A 263 10.52 26.68 13.80
C PRO A 263 9.43 27.77 13.71
N PRO A 264 8.83 28.09 12.54
CA PRO A 264 7.75 29.08 12.47
C PRO A 264 6.54 28.71 13.33
N VAL A 265 6.05 27.47 13.21
CA VAL A 265 4.89 26.98 13.97
C VAL A 265 5.21 26.92 15.48
N LEU A 266 6.41 26.48 15.83
CA LEU A 266 6.87 26.41 17.22
C LEU A 266 6.94 27.78 17.90
N ARG A 267 7.41 28.83 17.21
CA ARG A 267 7.45 30.21 17.75
C ARG A 267 6.04 30.77 18.01
N ILE A 268 5.07 30.43 17.17
CA ILE A 268 3.65 30.78 17.40
C ILE A 268 3.13 30.03 18.63
N LEU A 269 3.38 28.72 18.75
CA LEU A 269 2.93 27.94 19.91
C LEU A 269 3.54 28.40 21.24
N GLN A 270 4.81 28.80 21.24
CA GLN A 270 5.52 29.30 22.42
C GLN A 270 4.92 30.62 22.93
N SER A 271 4.52 31.51 22.03
CA SER A 271 3.89 32.79 22.37
C SER A 271 2.39 32.68 22.69
N THR A 272 1.67 31.76 22.05
CA THR A 272 0.20 31.66 22.16
C THR A 272 -0.29 30.60 23.16
N ASN A 273 0.46 29.51 23.36
CA ASN A 273 0.07 28.39 24.20
C ASN A 273 1.15 28.02 25.25
N PRO A 274 1.62 28.95 26.10
CA PRO A 274 2.71 28.71 27.06
C PRO A 274 2.39 27.64 28.13
N ARG A 275 1.12 27.22 28.27
CA ARG A 275 0.66 26.14 29.17
C ARG A 275 0.62 24.75 28.50
N LEU A 276 1.26 24.60 27.34
CA LEU A 276 1.39 23.31 26.66
C LEU A 276 2.02 22.25 27.58
N ARG A 277 1.55 21.01 27.47
CA ARG A 277 1.98 19.85 28.29
C ARG A 277 2.51 18.69 27.46
N GLY A 278 1.96 18.48 26.27
CA GLY A 278 2.45 17.51 25.29
C GLY A 278 3.05 18.23 24.08
N LEU A 279 4.28 17.93 23.73
CA LEU A 279 4.91 18.37 22.49
C LEU A 279 5.60 17.19 21.82
N SER A 280 5.06 16.75 20.69
CA SER A 280 5.62 15.70 19.83
C SER A 280 6.06 16.31 18.51
N LEU A 281 7.27 16.00 18.07
CA LEU A 281 7.90 16.55 16.87
C LEU A 281 8.44 15.41 16.02
N GLN A 282 8.15 15.43 14.73
CA GLN A 282 8.76 14.56 13.73
C GLN A 282 9.32 15.45 12.61
N SER A 283 10.64 15.41 12.42
CA SER A 283 11.32 16.01 11.27
C SER A 283 11.77 14.89 10.33
N PRO A 284 11.13 14.68 9.18
CA PRO A 284 11.40 13.52 8.33
C PRO A 284 12.71 13.63 7.52
N ASP A 285 13.34 14.81 7.45
CA ASP A 285 14.52 15.05 6.61
C ASP A 285 15.83 15.12 7.41
N TYR A 286 15.89 15.98 8.44
CA TYR A 286 17.04 16.15 9.32
C TYR A 286 16.66 16.77 10.67
N PRO A 287 17.47 16.61 11.74
CA PRO A 287 17.18 17.22 13.03
C PRO A 287 17.14 18.76 12.99
N THR A 288 15.99 19.33 13.36
CA THR A 288 15.76 20.77 13.54
C THR A 288 16.45 21.31 14.80
N ASP A 289 17.03 22.50 14.72
CA ASP A 289 17.48 23.26 15.90
C ASP A 289 16.29 23.73 16.75
N LEU A 290 16.31 23.40 18.04
CA LEU A 290 15.28 23.76 19.02
C LEU A 290 15.71 24.90 19.96
N SER A 291 16.84 25.57 19.69
CA SER A 291 17.53 26.49 20.62
C SER A 291 16.67 27.64 21.18
N PHE A 292 15.64 28.04 20.44
CA PHE A 292 14.74 29.13 20.78
C PHE A 292 13.57 28.74 21.72
N LEU A 293 13.40 27.44 22.03
CA LEU A 293 12.26 26.93 22.80
C LEU A 293 12.40 27.11 24.32
N ASP A 294 11.60 28.02 24.88
CA ASP A 294 11.37 28.21 26.31
C ASP A 294 9.93 27.83 26.72
N PHE A 295 9.54 26.59 26.42
CA PHE A 295 8.40 25.96 27.11
C PHE A 295 8.86 25.49 28.50
N ARG A 296 8.02 25.66 29.53
CA ARG A 296 8.35 25.32 30.94
C ARG A 296 7.40 24.31 31.60
N TYR A 297 6.36 23.89 30.89
CA TYR A 297 5.27 23.06 31.42
C TYR A 297 5.09 21.72 30.68
N ILE A 298 6.05 21.33 29.83
CA ILE A 298 5.99 20.08 29.06
C ILE A 298 6.13 18.89 30.01
N SER A 299 5.04 18.12 30.18
CA SER A 299 5.05 16.84 30.90
C SER A 299 5.30 15.64 30.00
N HIS A 300 5.06 15.77 28.68
CA HIS A 300 5.33 14.74 27.69
C HIS A 300 6.04 15.38 26.50
N PHE A 301 7.30 15.01 26.30
CA PHE A 301 8.10 15.47 25.16
C PHE A 301 8.40 14.29 24.23
N THR A 302 8.32 14.53 22.92
CA THR A 302 8.67 13.55 21.91
C THR A 302 9.36 14.19 20.71
N TYR A 303 10.41 13.55 20.22
CA TYR A 303 11.18 14.03 19.08
C TYR A 303 11.63 12.84 18.22
N THR A 304 11.36 12.90 16.92
CA THR A 304 11.67 11.86 15.93
C THR A 304 12.42 12.48 14.75
N SER A 305 13.52 11.85 14.33
CA SER A 305 14.31 12.25 13.16
C SER A 305 14.93 11.03 12.48
N PRO A 306 15.12 11.04 11.15
CA PRO A 306 15.75 9.92 10.43
C PRO A 306 17.21 9.70 10.83
N PRO A 307 17.81 8.54 10.50
CA PRO A 307 19.25 8.34 10.57
C PRO A 307 19.97 9.28 9.58
N VAL A 308 20.66 10.30 10.11
CA VAL A 308 21.53 11.17 9.29
C VAL A 308 22.83 10.42 8.98
N PRO A 309 23.23 10.26 7.69
CA PRO A 309 24.37 9.41 7.31
C PRO A 309 25.75 10.00 7.67
N THR A 310 25.82 11.29 7.98
CA THR A 310 27.02 11.98 8.46
C THR A 310 26.69 12.92 9.61
N GLN A 311 27.60 13.09 10.57
CA GLN A 311 27.44 14.08 11.65
C GLN A 311 27.68 15.48 11.08
N THR A 312 26.59 16.14 10.67
CA THR A 312 26.61 17.55 10.26
C THR A 312 26.63 18.46 11.48
N ASN A 313 27.15 19.68 11.34
CA ASN A 313 27.10 20.70 12.40
C ASN A 313 25.66 20.98 12.88
N SER A 314 24.66 20.89 11.98
CA SER A 314 23.25 21.01 12.33
C SER A 314 22.77 19.89 13.26
N SER A 315 23.22 18.65 13.07
CA SER A 315 22.84 17.53 13.95
C SER A 315 23.36 17.72 15.39
N THR A 316 24.55 18.30 15.57
CA THR A 316 25.14 18.61 16.87
C THR A 316 24.42 19.77 17.57
N LEU A 317 24.00 20.79 16.82
CA LEU A 317 23.23 21.93 17.35
C LEU A 317 21.79 21.53 17.72
N ALA A 318 21.15 20.68 16.92
CA ALA A 318 19.85 20.11 17.23
C ALA A 318 19.89 19.21 18.50
N TYR A 319 20.98 18.45 18.69
CA TYR A 319 21.18 17.65 19.89
C TYR A 319 21.39 18.51 21.15
N SER A 320 22.24 19.54 21.10
CA SER A 320 22.50 20.41 22.26
C SER A 320 21.31 21.31 22.60
N SER A 321 20.56 21.79 21.61
CA SER A 321 19.30 22.50 21.86
C SER A 321 18.22 21.61 22.46
N LEU A 322 18.14 20.33 22.10
CA LEU A 322 17.24 19.39 22.74
C LEU A 322 17.61 19.14 24.22
N GLN A 323 18.91 19.12 24.57
CA GLN A 323 19.34 19.10 25.97
C GLN A 323 18.87 20.34 26.76
N ASN A 324 18.80 21.51 26.11
CA ASN A 324 18.24 22.73 26.72
C ASN A 324 16.73 22.62 26.95
N VAL A 325 15.96 22.06 26.00
CA VAL A 325 14.51 21.83 26.15
C VAL A 325 14.19 20.82 27.25
N VAL A 326 14.97 19.74 27.36
CA VAL A 326 14.80 18.74 28.42
C VAL A 326 15.16 19.30 29.79
N SER A 327 16.22 20.10 29.89
CA SER A 327 16.65 20.71 31.16
C SER A 327 15.75 21.86 31.63
N SER A 328 15.20 22.68 30.73
CA SER A 328 14.22 23.74 31.09
C SER A 328 12.90 23.17 31.63
N ASN A 329 12.51 21.97 31.21
CA ASN A 329 11.32 21.26 31.70
C ASN A 329 11.61 20.25 32.83
N ARG A 330 12.81 20.23 33.42
CA ARG A 330 13.25 19.20 34.40
C ARG A 330 12.34 19.02 35.63
N THR A 331 11.51 20.00 35.97
CA THR A 331 10.55 19.88 37.09
C THR A 331 9.18 19.33 36.66
N THR A 332 8.79 19.50 35.40
CA THR A 332 7.45 19.20 34.87
C THR A 332 7.41 17.93 34.01
N LEU A 333 8.54 17.56 33.40
CA LEU A 333 8.69 16.46 32.46
C LEU A 333 8.54 15.08 33.12
N ARG A 334 7.62 14.27 32.58
CA ARG A 334 7.24 12.92 33.06
C ARG A 334 7.42 11.82 32.01
N THR A 335 7.39 12.17 30.73
CA THR A 335 7.55 11.27 29.60
C THR A 335 8.50 11.88 28.58
N ILE A 336 9.51 11.11 28.16
CA ILE A 336 10.41 11.43 27.07
C ILE A 336 10.35 10.27 26.05
N ASN A 337 10.18 10.58 24.77
CA ASN A 337 10.36 9.65 23.65
C ASN A 337 11.31 10.29 22.63
N LEU A 338 12.51 9.72 22.44
CA LEU A 338 13.52 10.22 21.50
C LEU A 338 13.81 9.15 20.47
N LEU A 339 13.33 9.34 19.24
CA LEU A 339 13.52 8.42 18.12
C LEU A 339 14.55 9.04 17.15
N THR A 340 15.82 8.93 17.50
CA THR A 340 16.92 9.72 16.91
C THR A 340 18.14 8.84 16.61
N PRO A 341 18.10 8.02 15.55
CA PRO A 341 19.04 6.90 15.36
C PRO A 341 20.53 7.25 15.26
N SER A 342 20.86 8.52 14.97
CA SER A 342 22.23 9.03 14.84
C SER A 342 22.76 9.78 16.08
N TRP A 343 21.91 10.03 17.09
CA TRP A 343 22.29 10.79 18.29
C TRP A 343 22.81 9.90 19.42
N PRO A 344 23.74 10.39 20.26
CA PRO A 344 24.11 9.71 21.51
C PRO A 344 23.04 9.90 22.59
N PHE A 345 23.02 9.03 23.61
CA PHE A 345 22.09 9.15 24.74
C PHE A 345 22.34 10.45 25.56
N PRO A 346 21.32 11.32 25.79
CA PRO A 346 21.48 12.60 26.48
C PRO A 346 21.54 12.47 28.02
N SER A 347 22.59 11.80 28.49
CA SER A 347 22.85 11.44 29.90
C SER A 347 22.51 12.53 30.92
N HIS A 348 23.22 13.66 30.85
CA HIS A 348 23.15 14.74 31.84
C HIS A 348 21.78 15.40 31.93
N SER A 349 20.99 15.35 30.85
CA SER A 349 19.62 15.87 30.81
C SER A 349 18.57 14.86 31.29
N MET A 350 18.83 13.55 31.17
CA MET A 350 17.87 12.48 31.48
C MET A 350 17.78 12.13 32.97
N SER A 351 18.71 12.59 33.81
CA SER A 351 18.67 12.43 35.27
C SER A 351 17.57 13.32 35.90
N ILE A 352 16.31 12.89 35.78
CA ILE A 352 15.12 13.63 36.20
C ILE A 352 14.27 12.78 37.14
N ARG A 353 14.16 13.21 38.41
CA ARG A 353 13.44 12.48 39.47
C ARG A 353 11.93 12.28 39.22
N ASN A 354 11.34 13.09 38.34
CA ASN A 354 9.92 13.07 37.99
C ASN A 354 9.61 12.29 36.71
N LEU A 355 10.61 11.69 36.03
CA LEU A 355 10.36 10.85 34.87
C LEU A 355 9.71 9.53 35.28
N THR A 356 8.53 9.30 34.69
CA THR A 356 7.76 8.07 34.78
C THR A 356 7.99 7.16 33.57
N ARG A 357 8.35 7.73 32.41
CA ARG A 357 8.55 6.97 31.17
C ARG A 357 9.69 7.56 30.34
N ILE A 358 10.62 6.71 29.94
CA ILE A 358 11.68 7.02 28.98
C ILE A 358 11.60 6.02 27.83
N HIS A 359 11.60 6.53 26.61
CA HIS A 359 11.96 5.82 25.41
C HIS A 359 13.10 6.56 24.71
N PHE A 360 14.15 5.84 24.34
CA PHE A 360 15.26 6.35 23.54
C PHE A 360 15.64 5.31 22.49
N ALA A 361 15.64 5.70 21.21
CA ALA A 361 16.24 4.96 20.12
C ALA A 361 17.39 5.80 19.54
N GLY A 362 18.61 5.27 19.59
CA GLY A 362 19.82 6.00 19.25
C GLY A 362 21.11 5.28 19.63
N THR A 363 22.22 5.98 19.54
CA THR A 363 23.57 5.42 19.67
C THR A 363 24.10 5.45 21.11
N PHE A 364 24.97 4.48 21.41
CA PHE A 364 25.80 4.46 22.61
C PHE A 364 27.27 4.42 22.16
N PRO A 365 27.89 5.58 21.90
CA PRO A 365 29.21 5.66 21.25
C PRO A 365 30.32 4.99 22.07
N ALA A 366 31.40 4.61 21.40
CA ALA A 366 32.58 4.10 22.07
C ALA A 366 33.15 5.16 23.01
N HIS A 367 33.87 4.72 24.05
CA HIS A 367 34.73 5.64 24.80
C HIS A 367 35.70 6.29 23.82
N GLN A 368 35.65 7.62 23.72
CA GLN A 368 36.75 8.38 23.11
C GLN A 368 37.94 8.32 24.07
N SER A 369 38.65 7.19 24.05
CA SER A 369 39.97 7.08 24.65
C SER A 369 40.86 8.11 23.96
N SER A 370 41.14 9.21 24.64
CA SER A 370 41.89 10.36 24.12
C SER A 370 43.38 10.03 23.99
N SER A 371 43.70 9.06 23.13
CA SER A 371 45.05 8.66 22.80
C SER A 371 45.72 9.75 21.96
N THR A 372 46.73 10.38 22.55
CA THR A 372 47.83 11.08 21.86
C THR A 372 47.45 12.23 20.93
N SER A 373 47.14 13.38 21.53
CA SER A 373 47.62 14.68 21.01
C SER A 373 48.03 15.57 22.19
N SER A 374 49.32 15.83 22.34
CA SER A 374 49.88 16.62 23.45
C SER A 374 49.73 18.13 23.24
N HIS A 375 49.84 18.88 24.35
CA HIS A 375 50.04 20.35 24.40
C HIS A 375 48.83 21.27 24.15
N SER A 376 47.81 21.19 25.01
CA SER A 376 47.21 22.42 25.60
C SER A 376 46.81 22.18 27.06
N GLY A 377 47.11 23.14 27.93
CA GLY A 377 47.26 22.92 29.38
C GLY A 377 45.99 23.02 30.24
N THR A 378 44.80 22.86 29.68
CA THR A 378 43.52 23.12 30.36
C THR A 378 42.46 22.03 30.15
N SER A 379 42.88 20.77 30.01
CA SER A 379 41.99 19.61 30.05
C SER A 379 41.64 19.25 31.50
N GLY A 380 40.39 19.49 31.90
CA GLY A 380 39.82 18.93 33.12
C GLY A 380 39.65 17.41 33.03
N PRO A 381 39.53 16.68 34.15
CA PRO A 381 39.33 15.23 34.14
C PRO A 381 38.02 14.89 33.41
N TYR A 382 38.12 14.15 32.31
CA TYR A 382 36.99 13.73 31.51
C TYR A 382 36.27 12.56 32.20
N ILE A 383 35.40 12.89 33.15
CA ILE A 383 34.61 11.90 33.92
C ILE A 383 33.79 11.08 32.93
N GLN A 384 33.90 9.74 33.01
CA GLN A 384 33.11 8.84 32.18
C GLN A 384 31.61 9.09 32.41
N PRO A 385 30.79 9.31 31.36
CA PRO A 385 29.36 9.49 31.54
C PRO A 385 28.74 8.19 32.06
N GLN A 386 28.32 8.19 33.32
CA GLN A 386 27.77 7.03 34.03
C GLN A 386 26.27 6.89 33.75
N VAL A 387 25.91 6.97 32.46
CA VAL A 387 24.56 7.18 31.90
C VAL A 387 23.47 6.34 32.56
N ILE A 388 23.60 5.01 32.50
CA ILE A 388 22.57 4.09 32.95
C ILE A 388 22.53 4.02 34.48
N SER A 389 23.69 4.11 35.13
CA SER A 389 23.83 4.16 36.58
C SER A 389 23.25 5.45 37.21
N GLU A 390 23.49 6.62 36.61
CA GLU A 390 22.86 7.89 37.00
C GLU A 390 21.34 7.82 36.88
N LEU A 391 20.83 7.24 35.78
CA LEU A 391 19.40 7.04 35.55
C LEU A 391 18.79 6.06 36.56
N ILE A 392 19.50 4.97 36.87
CA ILE A 392 19.11 3.96 37.88
C ILE A 392 18.99 4.58 39.28
N GLU A 393 19.95 5.44 39.67
CA GLU A 393 19.96 6.12 40.97
C GLU A 393 18.83 7.16 41.10
N HIS A 394 18.67 7.99 40.06
CA HIS A 394 17.80 9.17 40.10
C HIS A 394 16.36 8.90 39.65
N GLY A 395 16.15 7.92 38.77
CA GLY A 395 14.86 7.58 38.14
C GLY A 395 13.86 6.86 39.05
N ARG A 396 13.81 7.17 40.36
CA ARG A 396 13.00 6.39 41.33
C ARG A 396 11.50 6.34 41.05
N GLN A 397 10.96 7.21 40.19
CA GLN A 397 9.55 7.23 39.73
C GLN A 397 9.32 6.50 38.39
N LEU A 398 10.37 5.90 37.78
CA LEU A 398 10.31 5.36 36.42
C LEU A 398 9.50 4.06 36.35
N GLU A 399 8.30 4.14 35.76
CA GLU A 399 7.43 3.01 35.44
C GLU A 399 7.90 2.28 34.18
N SER A 400 8.48 3.01 33.23
CA SER A 400 8.84 2.51 31.90
C SER A 400 10.24 2.97 31.47
N LEU A 401 11.12 2.02 31.17
CA LEU A 401 12.43 2.26 30.57
C LEU A 401 12.54 1.45 29.28
N SER A 402 12.61 2.13 28.14
CA SER A 402 12.83 1.53 26.83
C SER A 402 14.06 2.15 26.16
N ILE A 403 15.00 1.31 25.75
CA ILE A 403 16.26 1.68 25.09
C ILE A 403 16.42 0.82 23.83
N ASP A 404 16.48 1.43 22.66
CA ASP A 404 16.76 0.77 21.38
C ASP A 404 18.10 1.28 20.83
N CYS A 405 19.17 0.52 21.08
CA CYS A 405 20.53 0.85 20.69
C CYS A 405 20.67 0.63 19.17
N THR A 406 20.45 1.69 18.39
CA THR A 406 20.56 1.68 16.91
C THR A 406 21.98 1.37 16.46
N LEU A 407 22.97 1.89 17.20
CA LEU A 407 24.36 1.47 17.15
C LEU A 407 24.93 1.44 18.58
N LEU A 408 25.26 0.25 19.06
CA LEU A 408 25.99 0.05 20.31
C LEU A 408 27.48 -0.05 20.02
N GLU A 409 28.25 0.94 20.46
CA GLU A 409 29.71 0.94 20.38
C GLU A 409 30.40 0.83 21.75
N SER A 410 29.72 1.24 22.82
CA SER A 410 30.24 1.18 24.20
C SER A 410 30.45 -0.26 24.69
N THR A 411 31.61 -0.51 25.31
CA THR A 411 32.01 -1.80 25.89
C THR A 411 31.83 -1.88 27.41
N THR A 412 31.13 -0.92 28.02
CA THR A 412 31.03 -0.80 29.49
C THR A 412 29.60 -0.58 29.98
N LEU A 413 28.57 -0.95 29.20
CA LEU A 413 27.19 -0.81 29.64
C LEU A 413 26.83 -1.87 30.70
N SER A 414 27.40 -3.08 30.60
CA SER A 414 27.31 -4.10 31.64
C SER A 414 27.74 -3.60 33.02
N ALA A 415 28.82 -2.81 33.08
CA ALA A 415 29.30 -2.20 34.32
C ALA A 415 28.28 -1.22 34.91
N GLN A 416 27.59 -0.42 34.09
CA GLN A 416 26.57 0.55 34.55
C GLN A 416 25.26 -0.11 35.01
N PHE A 417 24.95 -1.33 34.55
CA PHE A 417 23.90 -2.16 35.15
C PHE A 417 24.36 -2.92 36.42
N ARG A 418 25.68 -2.97 36.68
CA ARG A 418 26.30 -3.66 37.84
C ARG A 418 26.70 -2.73 38.99
N THR A 419 26.47 -1.42 38.91
CA THR A 419 26.74 -0.48 40.01
C THR A 419 25.76 -0.58 41.19
N ASP A 420 24.84 -1.55 41.16
CA ASP A 420 23.85 -1.77 42.21
C ASP A 420 24.51 -2.38 43.46
N PRO A 421 24.42 -1.76 44.66
CA PRO A 421 24.97 -2.33 45.88
C PRO A 421 24.27 -3.65 46.22
N VAL A 422 25.06 -4.72 46.37
CA VAL A 422 24.58 -6.10 46.57
C VAL A 422 23.45 -6.18 47.62
N PRO A 423 22.24 -6.66 47.25
CA PRO A 423 21.15 -6.85 48.20
C PRO A 423 21.58 -7.77 49.36
N PRO A 424 21.28 -7.36 50.61
CA PRO A 424 19.89 -7.53 51.05
C PRO A 424 19.25 -6.31 51.74
N ILE A 425 19.95 -5.17 51.84
CA ILE A 425 19.54 -4.05 52.73
C ILE A 425 18.78 -2.92 52.00
N HIS A 426 18.97 -2.77 50.70
CA HIS A 426 18.37 -1.65 49.94
C HIS A 426 17.17 -2.08 49.08
N PRO A 427 16.13 -1.23 48.94
CA PRO A 427 15.04 -1.48 48.01
C PRO A 427 15.57 -1.45 46.58
N HIS A 428 15.04 -2.32 45.71
CA HIS A 428 15.50 -2.43 44.32
C HIS A 428 15.59 -1.06 43.62
N PRO A 429 16.63 -0.81 42.80
CA PRO A 429 16.63 0.32 41.89
C PRO A 429 15.39 0.30 41.00
N LEU A 430 14.88 1.49 40.68
CA LEU A 430 13.63 1.70 39.92
C LEU A 430 12.45 0.87 40.50
N PRO A 431 12.00 1.13 41.74
CA PRO A 431 11.05 0.27 42.47
C PRO A 431 9.64 0.20 41.84
N PHE A 432 9.29 1.12 40.95
CA PHE A 432 8.00 1.14 40.24
C PHE A 432 8.10 0.63 38.78
N LEU A 433 9.24 0.09 38.37
CA LEU A 433 9.49 -0.37 36.99
C LEU A 433 8.55 -1.52 36.61
N ARG A 434 7.59 -1.22 35.73
CA ARG A 434 6.58 -2.15 35.16
C ARG A 434 6.90 -2.54 33.73
N HIS A 435 7.58 -1.67 32.99
CA HIS A 435 7.89 -1.87 31.59
C HIS A 435 9.40 -1.70 31.37
N PHE A 436 10.08 -2.76 30.95
CA PHE A 436 11.50 -2.70 30.59
C PHE A 436 11.70 -3.22 29.17
N ALA A 437 12.38 -2.44 28.36
CA ALA A 437 12.77 -2.80 27.01
C ALA A 437 14.23 -2.43 26.75
N PHE A 438 15.01 -3.37 26.25
CA PHE A 438 16.37 -3.16 25.77
C PHE A 438 16.54 -3.89 24.44
N ALA A 439 16.89 -3.16 23.39
CA ALA A 439 17.12 -3.67 22.05
C ALA A 439 18.50 -3.24 21.53
N VAL A 440 19.14 -4.09 20.72
CA VAL A 440 20.42 -3.80 20.07
C VAL A 440 20.29 -4.11 18.58
N ARG A 441 20.40 -3.09 17.71
CA ARG A 441 20.22 -3.22 16.25
C ARG A 441 21.51 -3.46 15.50
N ALA A 442 22.55 -2.72 15.85
CA ALA A 442 23.88 -2.88 15.29
C ALA A 442 24.94 -2.75 16.39
N LEU A 443 26.07 -3.42 16.16
CA LEU A 443 27.26 -3.31 16.98
C LEU A 443 28.35 -2.55 16.22
N GLY A 444 29.13 -1.74 16.94
CA GLY A 444 30.40 -1.22 16.45
C GLY A 444 31.34 -2.38 16.12
N ARG A 445 32.15 -2.26 15.06
CA ARG A 445 33.03 -3.33 14.53
C ARG A 445 34.08 -3.88 15.53
N ARG A 446 34.25 -3.24 16.68
CA ARG A 446 35.18 -3.62 17.76
C ARG A 446 34.49 -3.83 19.11
N THR A 447 33.16 -3.79 19.13
CA THR A 447 32.37 -3.73 20.37
C THR A 447 31.91 -5.12 20.76
N ALA A 448 32.48 -5.61 21.86
CA ALA A 448 31.99 -6.77 22.58
C ALA A 448 31.88 -6.41 24.06
N ASP A 449 30.67 -6.50 24.60
CA ASP A 449 30.35 -6.39 26.02
C ASP A 449 29.60 -7.68 26.41
N LYS A 450 30.35 -8.79 26.49
CA LYS A 450 29.79 -10.14 26.73
C LYS A 450 29.03 -10.29 28.05
N ASP A 451 29.14 -9.28 28.92
CA ASP A 451 28.46 -9.21 30.21
C ASP A 451 27.17 -8.37 30.16
N LEU A 452 26.79 -7.79 29.02
CA LEU A 452 25.67 -6.84 28.91
C LEU A 452 24.32 -7.47 29.26
N PHE A 453 23.88 -8.50 28.53
CA PHE A 453 22.61 -9.17 28.85
C PHE A 453 22.67 -9.96 30.18
N PRO A 454 23.80 -10.58 30.59
CA PRO A 454 23.99 -11.09 31.94
C PRO A 454 23.81 -10.03 33.05
N ALA A 455 24.29 -8.80 32.84
CA ALA A 455 24.09 -7.69 33.77
C ALA A 455 22.64 -7.21 33.79
N ILE A 456 22.01 -7.02 32.63
CA ILE A 456 20.59 -6.63 32.50
C ILE A 456 19.67 -7.66 33.17
N THR A 457 19.92 -8.95 32.97
CA THR A 457 19.12 -10.01 33.62
C THR A 457 19.36 -10.09 35.11
N SER A 458 20.59 -9.87 35.60
CA SER A 458 20.86 -9.74 37.04
C SER A 458 20.11 -8.56 37.66
N PHE A 459 20.09 -7.42 36.97
CA PHE A 459 19.34 -6.21 37.37
C PHE A 459 17.82 -6.42 37.39
N LEU A 460 17.26 -7.21 36.48
CA LEU A 460 15.82 -7.49 36.38
C LEU A 460 15.32 -8.58 37.36
N ARG A 461 16.21 -9.45 37.85
CA ARG A 461 15.86 -10.64 38.63
C ARG A 461 15.04 -10.30 39.87
N GLY A 462 13.90 -10.96 40.04
CA GLY A 462 13.01 -10.80 41.20
C GLY A 462 12.04 -9.61 41.14
N ARG A 463 12.02 -8.81 40.06
CA ARG A 463 11.03 -7.73 39.89
C ARG A 463 9.62 -8.27 39.60
N TYR A 464 8.93 -8.72 40.64
CA TYR A 464 7.56 -9.22 40.59
C TYR A 464 6.51 -8.20 40.09
N GLN A 465 6.83 -6.90 40.07
CA GLN A 465 5.96 -5.85 39.51
C GLN A 465 6.15 -5.62 37.99
N LEU A 466 7.13 -6.27 37.35
CA LEU A 466 7.39 -6.10 35.93
C LEU A 466 6.29 -6.78 35.10
N GLN A 467 5.54 -5.99 34.33
CA GLN A 467 4.40 -6.43 33.52
C GLN A 467 4.80 -6.69 32.06
N THR A 468 5.73 -5.92 31.50
CA THR A 468 6.21 -6.11 30.12
C THR A 468 7.74 -6.12 30.04
N LEU A 469 8.30 -7.12 29.38
CA LEU A 469 9.74 -7.28 29.15
C LEU A 469 10.03 -7.38 27.64
N GLN A 470 10.95 -6.58 27.14
CA GLN A 470 11.54 -6.75 25.81
C GLN A 470 13.07 -6.82 25.92
N LEU A 471 13.67 -7.90 25.40
CA LEU A 471 15.13 -8.10 25.33
C LEU A 471 15.50 -8.58 23.93
N ILE A 472 15.86 -7.65 23.06
CA ILE A 472 16.12 -7.89 21.65
C ILE A 472 17.60 -7.69 21.31
N VAL A 473 18.12 -8.62 20.52
CA VAL A 473 19.32 -8.44 19.71
C VAL A 473 18.90 -8.75 18.28
N ASP A 474 19.12 -7.79 17.39
CA ASP A 474 18.76 -7.92 15.99
C ASP A 474 19.73 -8.89 15.30
N THR A 475 19.15 -9.84 14.57
CA THR A 475 19.89 -10.91 13.87
C THR A 475 19.66 -10.87 12.36
N THR A 476 18.98 -9.82 11.87
CA THR A 476 18.92 -9.52 10.44
C THR A 476 20.33 -9.14 9.94
N PRO A 477 20.74 -9.57 8.74
CA PRO A 477 22.04 -9.18 8.19
C PRO A 477 22.03 -7.68 7.87
N SER A 478 22.88 -6.92 8.55
CA SER A 478 22.92 -5.45 8.43
C SER A 478 23.28 -5.03 7.00
N SER A 479 22.34 -4.34 6.34
CA SER A 479 22.36 -3.92 4.94
C SER A 479 22.15 -5.02 3.89
N ALA A 480 20.98 -4.97 3.23
CA ALA A 480 20.71 -5.68 1.98
C ALA A 480 21.53 -5.17 0.77
N TYR A 481 22.24 -4.05 0.93
CA TYR A 481 23.08 -3.40 -0.08
C TYR A 481 24.59 -3.52 0.23
N GLY A 482 24.98 -4.27 1.27
CA GLY A 482 26.37 -4.47 1.69
C GLY A 482 26.87 -5.88 1.38
N SER A 483 27.66 -6.04 0.31
CA SER A 483 28.14 -7.35 -0.14
C SER A 483 29.00 -8.07 0.92
N GLY A 484 28.67 -9.33 1.24
CA GLY A 484 29.55 -10.28 1.93
C GLY A 484 29.46 -10.38 3.47
N GLY A 485 28.50 -9.72 4.12
CA GLY A 485 28.39 -9.69 5.60
C GLY A 485 27.90 -10.99 6.27
N VAL A 486 28.72 -12.04 6.33
CA VAL A 486 28.38 -13.32 7.00
C VAL A 486 28.56 -13.22 8.53
N VAL A 487 27.69 -12.46 9.21
CA VAL A 487 27.64 -12.43 10.68
C VAL A 487 26.25 -12.06 11.22
N SER A 488 25.68 -12.94 12.05
CA SER A 488 24.53 -12.64 12.93
C SER A 488 24.52 -13.46 14.22
N SER A 489 25.25 -14.58 14.30
CA SER A 489 25.62 -15.26 15.56
C SER A 489 26.51 -14.37 16.43
N SER A 490 27.51 -13.72 15.83
CA SER A 490 28.45 -12.84 16.52
C SER A 490 27.77 -11.76 17.34
N ASN A 491 26.63 -11.22 16.89
CA ASN A 491 25.94 -10.14 17.59
C ASN A 491 25.40 -10.62 18.93
N LEU A 492 24.88 -11.86 19.00
CA LEU A 492 24.45 -12.51 20.23
C LEU A 492 25.66 -12.78 21.15
N GLU A 493 26.70 -13.40 20.61
CA GLU A 493 27.91 -13.77 21.35
C GLU A 493 28.72 -12.57 21.87
N ALA A 494 28.67 -11.43 21.18
CA ALA A 494 29.37 -10.20 21.54
C ALA A 494 28.68 -9.42 22.67
N VAL A 495 27.39 -9.65 22.93
CA VAL A 495 26.63 -9.00 24.03
C VAL A 495 26.20 -9.96 25.15
N GLY A 496 26.58 -11.24 25.03
CA GLY A 496 26.23 -12.29 26.01
C GLY A 496 24.78 -12.78 25.92
N TYR A 497 24.17 -12.78 24.73
CA TYR A 497 22.79 -13.24 24.54
C TYR A 497 22.73 -14.75 24.26
N ASP A 498 22.73 -15.54 25.33
CA ASP A 498 22.70 -17.00 25.32
C ASP A 498 21.37 -17.58 25.87
N ALA A 499 21.30 -18.89 26.09
CA ALA A 499 20.13 -19.54 26.70
C ALA A 499 19.86 -19.11 28.16
N SER A 500 20.88 -18.66 28.90
CA SER A 500 20.73 -18.24 30.30
C SER A 500 19.88 -16.99 30.46
N ILE A 501 19.81 -16.14 29.41
CA ILE A 501 19.00 -14.93 29.38
C ILE A 501 17.50 -15.24 29.50
N TRP A 502 17.04 -16.34 28.89
CA TRP A 502 15.66 -16.83 29.06
C TRP A 502 15.41 -17.41 30.47
N GLY A 503 16.47 -17.81 31.19
CA GLY A 503 16.41 -18.22 32.60
C GLY A 503 16.05 -17.09 33.59
N LEU A 504 16.02 -15.83 33.14
CA LEU A 504 15.42 -14.73 33.91
C LEU A 504 13.91 -14.94 34.13
N LEU A 505 13.21 -15.46 33.11
CA LEU A 505 11.76 -15.35 32.98
C LEU A 505 10.97 -15.94 34.16
N PRO A 506 11.30 -17.12 34.72
CA PRO A 506 10.59 -17.65 35.90
C PRO A 506 10.64 -16.78 37.15
N SER A 507 11.58 -15.82 37.26
CA SER A 507 11.65 -14.88 38.39
C SER A 507 10.71 -13.67 38.28
N LEU A 508 10.02 -13.51 37.14
CA LEU A 508 9.17 -12.37 36.81
C LEU A 508 7.68 -12.72 36.92
N GLY A 509 7.23 -13.07 38.13
CA GLY A 509 5.87 -13.60 38.36
C GLY A 509 4.68 -12.67 38.00
N GLY A 510 4.93 -11.37 37.76
CA GLY A 510 3.93 -10.41 37.29
C GLY A 510 3.88 -10.21 35.77
N LEU A 511 4.73 -10.92 35.00
CA LEU A 511 4.95 -10.67 33.59
C LEU A 511 3.74 -11.09 32.74
N LYS A 512 3.17 -10.14 31.99
CA LYS A 512 2.02 -10.33 31.09
C LYS A 512 2.42 -10.33 29.62
N ALA A 513 3.40 -9.51 29.23
CA ALA A 513 3.93 -9.48 27.87
C ALA A 513 5.45 -9.69 27.87
N VAL A 514 5.93 -10.54 26.97
CA VAL A 514 7.37 -10.79 26.77
C VAL A 514 7.69 -10.72 25.29
N ARG A 515 8.80 -10.06 24.91
CA ARG A 515 9.31 -10.01 23.53
C ARG A 515 10.83 -10.25 23.54
N MET A 516 11.28 -11.41 23.06
CA MET A 516 12.69 -11.80 23.16
C MET A 516 13.23 -12.41 21.86
N THR A 517 14.49 -12.15 21.56
CA THR A 517 15.24 -12.89 20.54
C THR A 517 15.40 -14.34 21.00
N TYR A 518 15.27 -15.28 20.07
CA TYR A 518 15.41 -16.70 20.35
C TYR A 518 16.88 -17.14 20.21
N PRO A 519 17.61 -17.46 21.30
CA PRO A 519 19.04 -17.76 21.23
C PRO A 519 19.31 -19.09 20.51
N ARG A 520 20.52 -19.22 19.95
CA ARG A 520 21.00 -20.47 19.31
C ARG A 520 21.18 -21.60 20.34
N ASP A 521 21.34 -21.21 21.60
CA ASP A 521 21.32 -21.97 22.85
C ASP A 521 20.26 -23.06 23.01
N LEU A 522 19.02 -22.62 22.78
CA LEU A 522 17.89 -23.07 23.58
C LEU A 522 17.06 -24.13 22.86
N ALA A 523 16.74 -25.22 23.56
CA ALA A 523 15.82 -26.25 23.09
C ALA A 523 14.36 -25.70 23.11
N PRO A 524 13.57 -25.85 22.02
CA PRO A 524 12.22 -25.27 21.95
C PRO A 524 11.30 -25.78 23.06
N GLY A 525 11.42 -27.07 23.42
CA GLY A 525 10.71 -27.64 24.56
C GLY A 525 10.98 -26.91 25.86
N LEU A 526 12.25 -26.60 26.18
CA LEU A 526 12.62 -25.87 27.39
C LEU A 526 12.15 -24.41 27.35
N ALA A 527 12.27 -23.75 26.20
CA ALA A 527 11.81 -22.37 26.01
C ALA A 527 10.34 -22.18 26.41
N GLY A 528 9.48 -23.15 26.09
CA GLY A 528 8.07 -23.12 26.46
C GLY A 528 7.87 -23.09 27.98
N TRP A 529 8.61 -23.90 28.73
CA TRP A 529 8.50 -24.00 30.20
C TRP A 529 9.09 -22.79 30.95
N LEU A 530 9.99 -22.02 30.33
CA LEU A 530 10.56 -20.81 30.93
C LEU A 530 9.58 -19.62 30.90
N ILE A 531 8.57 -19.64 30.04
CA ILE A 531 7.59 -18.54 29.91
C ILE A 531 6.58 -18.59 31.09
N PRO A 532 6.45 -17.52 31.90
CA PRO A 532 5.55 -17.49 33.04
C PRO A 532 4.09 -17.68 32.63
N ARG A 533 3.31 -18.43 33.42
CA ARG A 533 1.90 -18.74 33.13
C ARG A 533 0.97 -17.51 33.16
N SER A 534 1.46 -16.38 33.67
CA SER A 534 0.84 -15.05 33.61
C SER A 534 0.94 -14.37 32.24
N VAL A 535 1.81 -14.83 31.34
CA VAL A 535 2.03 -14.20 30.03
C VAL A 535 0.83 -14.43 29.10
N THR A 536 0.20 -13.33 28.69
CA THR A 536 -0.90 -13.29 27.72
C THR A 536 -0.45 -12.86 26.32
N ALA A 537 0.74 -12.26 26.18
CA ALA A 537 1.31 -11.83 24.91
C ALA A 537 2.79 -12.26 24.77
N LEU A 538 3.11 -13.03 23.72
CA LEU A 538 4.45 -13.58 23.46
C LEU A 538 5.00 -13.09 22.12
N GLY A 539 6.11 -12.37 22.14
CA GLY A 539 6.90 -11.99 20.98
C GLY A 539 8.19 -12.81 20.90
N MET A 540 8.48 -13.40 19.75
CA MET A 540 9.72 -14.12 19.48
C MET A 540 10.36 -13.61 18.18
N GLU A 541 11.63 -13.22 18.26
CA GLU A 541 12.43 -12.87 17.09
C GLU A 541 13.34 -14.07 16.77
N ILE A 542 12.93 -14.84 15.76
CA ILE A 542 13.50 -16.15 15.41
C ILE A 542 14.37 -15.96 14.17
N GLY A 543 15.59 -15.46 14.40
CA GLY A 543 16.51 -15.06 13.34
C GLY A 543 16.65 -16.10 12.23
N ALA A 544 16.38 -15.68 10.98
CA ALA A 544 16.07 -16.56 9.85
C ALA A 544 17.05 -17.73 9.62
N GLN A 545 18.34 -17.57 9.97
CA GLN A 545 19.35 -18.63 9.89
C GLN A 545 18.99 -19.90 10.69
N ARG A 546 18.22 -19.79 11.79
CA ARG A 546 17.71 -20.96 12.55
C ARG A 546 16.84 -21.85 11.68
N LEU A 547 15.92 -21.26 10.91
CA LEU A 547 14.93 -21.97 10.10
C LEU A 547 15.50 -22.51 8.78
N SER A 548 16.74 -22.17 8.44
CA SER A 548 17.49 -22.73 7.31
C SER A 548 18.58 -23.73 7.71
N ALA A 549 18.99 -23.79 8.97
CA ALA A 549 20.14 -24.59 9.41
C ALA A 549 19.90 -26.12 9.41
N GLY A 550 18.66 -26.58 9.26
CA GLY A 550 18.35 -28.00 9.08
C GLY A 550 18.65 -28.57 7.68
N LEU A 551 19.20 -27.77 6.76
CA LEU A 551 19.27 -28.06 5.31
C LEU A 551 20.69 -28.19 4.73
N ASP A 552 21.71 -28.47 5.55
CA ASP A 552 23.06 -28.82 5.07
C ASP A 552 23.11 -30.13 4.22
N GLY A 553 21.98 -30.84 4.13
CA GLY A 553 21.75 -31.95 3.21
C GLY A 553 21.42 -31.51 1.77
N ALA A 554 22.48 -31.17 1.01
CA ALA A 554 22.53 -30.96 -0.45
C ALA A 554 21.77 -29.73 -1.03
N PRO A 555 22.47 -28.77 -1.67
CA PRO A 555 21.85 -27.61 -2.31
C PRO A 555 21.10 -28.03 -3.60
N GLY A 556 19.77 -27.95 -3.58
CA GLY A 556 18.94 -28.16 -4.78
C GLY A 556 17.45 -28.42 -4.54
N SER A 557 17.05 -28.86 -3.33
CA SER A 557 15.64 -29.19 -3.04
C SER A 557 14.80 -27.95 -2.69
N ALA A 558 14.16 -27.35 -3.70
CA ALA A 558 13.31 -26.16 -3.56
C ALA A 558 11.97 -26.37 -2.80
N ALA A 559 11.82 -27.48 -2.06
CA ALA A 559 10.58 -27.88 -1.38
C ALA A 559 10.69 -27.93 0.16
N GLY A 560 11.87 -27.67 0.75
CA GLY A 560 12.23 -28.14 2.09
C GLY A 560 11.85 -27.29 3.33
N ILE A 561 11.36 -26.05 3.19
CA ILE A 561 11.30 -25.09 4.32
C ILE A 561 10.19 -25.41 5.36
N GLY A 562 9.22 -26.28 5.02
CA GLY A 562 8.03 -26.54 5.85
C GLY A 562 8.20 -27.35 7.16
N PRO A 563 8.91 -28.50 7.18
CA PRO A 563 8.79 -29.46 8.30
C PRO A 563 9.38 -28.99 9.63
N ASP A 564 10.49 -28.26 9.59
CA ASP A 564 11.24 -27.87 10.78
C ASP A 564 10.50 -26.80 11.60
N VAL A 565 9.95 -25.77 10.93
CA VAL A 565 9.12 -24.72 11.56
C VAL A 565 7.96 -25.33 12.36
N VAL A 566 7.28 -26.33 11.81
CA VAL A 566 6.17 -27.02 12.48
C VAL A 566 6.67 -27.82 13.69
N THR A 567 7.79 -28.52 13.54
CA THR A 567 8.41 -29.33 14.59
C THR A 567 8.88 -28.47 15.77
N PHE A 568 9.51 -27.32 15.49
CA PHE A 568 9.92 -26.31 16.47
C PHE A 568 8.74 -25.84 17.35
N PHE A 569 7.63 -25.44 16.73
CA PHE A 569 6.46 -24.95 17.47
C PHE A 569 5.67 -26.07 18.17
N ALA A 570 5.65 -27.28 17.59
CA ALA A 570 5.08 -28.46 18.26
C ALA A 570 5.85 -28.84 19.54
N GLN A 571 7.18 -28.69 19.55
CA GLN A 571 8.01 -28.86 20.75
C GLN A 571 7.78 -27.75 21.79
N LEU A 572 7.57 -26.50 21.36
CA LEU A 572 7.32 -25.35 22.24
C LEU A 572 5.98 -25.48 23.00
N LYS A 573 4.94 -26.00 22.33
CA LYS A 573 3.53 -26.01 22.77
C LYS A 573 3.24 -26.54 24.19
N PRO A 574 3.83 -27.65 24.68
CA PRO A 574 3.51 -28.19 26.02
C PRO A 574 3.87 -27.25 27.17
N GLY A 575 4.90 -26.41 27.00
CA GLY A 575 5.33 -25.45 28.01
C GLY A 575 4.49 -24.16 28.05
N LEU A 576 3.85 -23.77 26.93
CA LEU A 576 3.24 -22.44 26.76
C LEU A 576 2.13 -22.12 27.78
N PRO A 577 1.92 -20.83 28.13
CA PRO A 577 0.81 -20.40 28.98
C PRO A 577 -0.56 -20.75 28.37
N PRO A 578 -1.49 -21.35 29.14
CA PRO A 578 -2.83 -21.71 28.64
C PRO A 578 -3.72 -20.48 28.36
N HIS A 579 -3.33 -19.32 28.89
CA HIS A 579 -4.03 -18.04 28.72
C HIS A 579 -3.36 -17.11 27.69
N LEU A 580 -2.43 -17.63 26.88
CA LEU A 580 -1.78 -16.88 25.82
C LEU A 580 -2.81 -16.45 24.75
N ARG A 581 -3.02 -15.14 24.58
CA ARG A 581 -4.01 -14.56 23.66
C ARG A 581 -3.38 -13.99 22.39
N PHE A 582 -2.14 -13.52 22.47
CA PHE A 582 -1.42 -12.91 21.36
C PHE A 582 -0.04 -13.53 21.16
N VAL A 583 0.34 -13.76 19.91
CA VAL A 583 1.69 -14.16 19.50
C VAL A 583 2.21 -13.25 18.39
N TYR A 584 3.45 -12.77 18.53
CA TYR A 584 4.22 -12.10 17.48
C TYR A 584 5.44 -12.92 17.12
N LEU A 585 5.63 -13.17 15.82
CA LEU A 585 6.78 -13.87 15.27
C LEU A 585 7.42 -12.98 14.21
N ASN A 586 8.68 -12.58 14.42
CA ASN A 586 9.46 -11.91 13.39
C ASN A 586 10.26 -12.92 12.54
N ASP A 587 10.74 -12.47 11.38
CA ASP A 587 11.70 -13.19 10.52
C ASP A 587 11.23 -14.54 9.92
N ILE A 588 9.97 -14.92 10.12
CA ILE A 588 9.33 -16.06 9.44
C ILE A 588 8.79 -15.62 8.07
N PRO A 589 9.06 -16.38 6.97
CA PRO A 589 8.51 -16.09 5.66
C PRO A 589 6.97 -16.18 5.65
N ILE A 590 6.31 -15.09 5.24
CA ILE A 590 4.86 -14.96 5.27
C ILE A 590 4.22 -15.81 4.16
N SER A 591 3.66 -16.95 4.56
CA SER A 591 2.80 -17.80 3.73
C SER A 591 1.60 -18.26 4.56
N THR A 592 0.38 -18.08 4.05
CA THR A 592 -0.86 -18.36 4.80
C THR A 592 -0.94 -19.83 5.27
N ARG A 593 -0.34 -20.76 4.53
CA ARG A 593 -0.21 -22.18 4.91
C ARG A 593 0.72 -22.37 6.12
N ILE A 594 1.83 -21.63 6.17
CA ILE A 594 2.77 -21.67 7.29
C ILE A 594 2.11 -21.09 8.54
N VAL A 595 1.39 -19.97 8.42
CA VAL A 595 0.64 -19.37 9.55
C VAL A 595 -0.42 -20.34 10.10
N HIS A 596 -1.15 -21.06 9.24
CA HIS A 596 -2.08 -22.12 9.68
C HIS A 596 -1.38 -23.20 10.50
N ALA A 597 -0.29 -23.78 9.97
CA ALA A 597 0.45 -24.83 10.64
C ALA A 597 1.09 -24.36 11.98
N ILE A 598 1.56 -23.11 12.04
CA ILE A 598 2.07 -22.47 13.27
C ILE A 598 0.97 -22.36 14.35
N VAL A 599 -0.24 -21.93 13.97
CA VAL A 599 -1.36 -21.80 14.92
C VAL A 599 -1.90 -23.16 15.35
N GLU A 600 -2.00 -24.13 14.44
CA GLU A 600 -2.51 -25.48 14.69
C GLU A 600 -1.55 -26.30 15.59
N HIS A 601 -0.28 -26.39 15.20
CA HIS A 601 0.71 -27.22 15.87
C HIS A 601 1.39 -26.52 17.05
N GLY A 602 1.50 -25.19 17.05
CA GLY A 602 2.10 -24.39 18.13
C GLY A 602 1.10 -23.70 19.05
N PHE A 603 0.27 -22.83 18.48
CA PHE A 603 -0.45 -21.77 19.23
C PHE A 603 -1.99 -21.84 19.20
N PRO A 604 -2.66 -23.00 19.37
CA PRO A 604 -4.11 -23.11 19.13
C PRO A 604 -4.99 -22.41 20.17
N MET A 605 -4.39 -21.81 21.22
CA MET A 605 -5.06 -21.03 22.27
C MET A 605 -5.20 -19.53 21.95
N VAL A 606 -4.42 -19.00 21.01
CA VAL A 606 -4.37 -17.55 20.76
C VAL A 606 -5.62 -17.05 20.04
N ARG A 607 -5.89 -15.74 20.17
CA ARG A 607 -6.95 -15.00 19.47
C ARG A 607 -6.40 -14.21 18.29
N VAL A 608 -5.15 -13.76 18.39
CA VAL A 608 -4.46 -12.99 17.35
C VAL A 608 -3.04 -13.50 17.21
N ILE A 609 -2.61 -13.71 15.97
CA ILE A 609 -1.20 -13.94 15.63
C ILE A 609 -0.72 -12.83 14.68
N ARG A 610 0.49 -12.33 14.92
CA ARG A 610 1.23 -11.42 14.03
C ARG A 610 2.47 -12.15 13.51
N VAL A 611 2.67 -12.13 12.19
CA VAL A 611 3.87 -12.69 11.54
C VAL A 611 4.46 -11.62 10.63
N GLY A 612 5.66 -11.13 10.96
CA GLY A 612 6.24 -9.93 10.35
C GLY A 612 5.36 -8.69 10.57
N SER A 613 4.86 -8.09 9.48
CA SER A 613 3.92 -6.95 9.50
C SER A 613 2.44 -7.34 9.49
N TRP A 614 2.12 -8.61 9.24
CA TRP A 614 0.75 -9.08 9.01
C TRP A 614 0.10 -9.61 10.28
N PHE A 615 -1.22 -9.41 10.42
CA PHE A 615 -2.02 -9.86 11.56
C PHE A 615 -3.15 -10.78 11.08
N TRP A 616 -3.48 -11.78 11.89
CA TRP A 616 -4.63 -12.67 11.67
C TRP A 616 -5.44 -12.83 12.97
N THR A 617 -6.76 -12.75 12.87
CA THR A 617 -7.67 -13.28 13.90
C THR A 617 -7.64 -14.80 13.82
N VAL A 618 -7.54 -15.45 14.98
CA VAL A 618 -7.70 -16.90 15.12
C VAL A 618 -9.07 -17.17 15.71
N SER A 619 -9.94 -17.80 14.93
CA SER A 619 -11.27 -18.23 15.37
C SER A 619 -11.32 -19.76 15.46
N ARG A 620 -11.94 -20.28 16.53
CA ARG A 620 -12.26 -21.70 16.64
C ARG A 620 -13.66 -21.91 16.12
N LYS A 621 -13.81 -22.54 14.95
CA LYS A 621 -15.10 -23.02 14.50
C LYS A 621 -15.53 -24.12 15.47
N GLN A 622 -16.61 -23.88 16.23
CA GLN A 622 -17.17 -24.93 17.07
C GLN A 622 -17.50 -26.13 16.16
N PRO A 623 -17.01 -27.36 16.45
CA PRO A 623 -17.36 -28.52 15.65
C PRO A 623 -18.88 -28.66 15.71
N GLY A 624 -19.52 -28.55 14.54
CA GLY A 624 -20.95 -28.29 14.46
C GLY A 624 -21.75 -29.35 15.19
N GLY A 625 -22.33 -28.99 16.34
CA GLY A 625 -23.38 -29.79 16.97
C GLY A 625 -24.47 -30.03 15.92
N LEU A 626 -24.89 -31.28 15.77
CA LEU A 626 -25.78 -31.71 14.69
C LEU A 626 -27.12 -30.96 14.76
N ALA A 627 -27.20 -29.84 14.05
CA ALA A 627 -28.37 -28.99 13.97
C ALA A 627 -29.43 -29.69 13.12
N SER A 628 -30.29 -30.46 13.80
CA SER A 628 -31.55 -30.95 13.24
C SER A 628 -32.30 -29.81 12.56
N SER A 629 -32.59 -29.95 11.27
CA SER A 629 -33.12 -28.87 10.44
C SER A 629 -34.59 -28.58 10.75
N SER A 630 -34.85 -27.74 11.75
CA SER A 630 -36.18 -27.23 12.09
C SER A 630 -36.12 -25.73 12.35
N SER A 631 -36.52 -24.93 11.36
CA SER A 631 -36.71 -23.49 11.52
C SER A 631 -38.08 -23.19 12.15
N LEU A 632 -38.11 -22.48 13.28
CA LEU A 632 -39.02 -21.34 13.52
C LEU A 632 -38.75 -20.64 14.86
N LEU A 633 -39.40 -19.48 15.05
CA LEU A 633 -39.30 -18.65 16.25
C LEU A 633 -40.36 -19.03 17.30
N GLY A 634 -40.05 -18.75 18.56
CA GLY A 634 -40.95 -18.76 19.72
C GLY A 634 -40.11 -18.65 21.00
N GLY A 635 -40.48 -17.87 22.02
CA GLY A 635 -41.76 -17.20 22.27
C GLY A 635 -42.10 -17.36 23.75
N ARG A 636 -41.34 -16.72 24.64
CA ARG A 636 -41.29 -17.10 26.06
C ARG A 636 -42.34 -16.35 26.89
N THR A 637 -43.53 -16.94 26.99
CA THR A 637 -44.66 -16.44 27.78
C THR A 637 -44.37 -16.43 29.29
N SER A 638 -44.70 -15.34 29.97
CA SER A 638 -44.67 -15.23 31.43
C SER A 638 -45.93 -15.82 32.06
N THR A 639 -45.75 -16.70 33.05
CA THR A 639 -46.77 -17.07 34.05
C THR A 639 -46.14 -17.08 35.44
N THR A 640 -46.95 -16.91 36.48
CA THR A 640 -46.53 -16.53 37.84
C THR A 640 -46.96 -17.55 38.90
N SER A 641 -46.49 -17.37 40.13
CA SER A 641 -46.90 -18.08 41.37
C SER A 641 -46.34 -19.52 41.54
N ASP A 642 -46.04 -20.04 42.74
CA ASP A 642 -45.96 -19.39 44.07
C ASP A 642 -45.03 -20.16 45.05
N ARG A 643 -44.61 -19.49 46.15
CA ARG A 643 -44.07 -20.01 47.44
C ARG A 643 -42.78 -20.86 47.45
N GLY A 644 -41.96 -20.71 48.51
CA GLY A 644 -40.82 -21.64 48.77
C GLY A 644 -39.83 -21.31 49.90
N ALA A 645 -39.64 -20.04 50.27
CA ALA A 645 -38.94 -19.53 51.47
C ALA A 645 -37.63 -20.21 51.99
N ALA A 646 -36.48 -19.55 51.77
CA ALA A 646 -35.40 -19.43 52.78
C ALA A 646 -34.53 -18.18 52.49
N GLN A 647 -34.03 -17.53 53.55
CA GLN A 647 -33.19 -16.31 53.53
C GLN A 647 -31.76 -16.68 54.02
N PRO A 648 -30.70 -15.85 53.78
CA PRO A 648 -30.60 -14.48 54.29
C PRO A 648 -30.13 -13.41 53.28
N THR A 649 -30.18 -12.15 53.73
CA THR A 649 -29.99 -10.92 52.94
C THR A 649 -28.56 -10.34 52.99
N PRO A 650 -28.10 -9.64 51.93
CA PRO A 650 -26.97 -8.73 52.00
C PRO A 650 -27.38 -7.38 52.61
N THR A 651 -26.55 -6.80 53.48
CA THR A 651 -26.77 -5.47 54.05
C THR A 651 -25.99 -4.37 53.31
N HIS A 652 -26.65 -3.25 53.05
CA HIS A 652 -26.00 -2.00 52.63
C HIS A 652 -25.12 -1.44 53.75
N HIS A 653 -24.06 -0.71 53.36
CA HIS A 653 -23.65 0.61 53.89
C HIS A 653 -22.37 1.03 53.16
N HIS A 654 -21.97 2.30 53.02
CA HIS A 654 -22.59 3.63 53.01
C HIS A 654 -21.39 4.56 52.71
N ILE A 655 -21.47 5.46 51.73
CA ILE A 655 -20.42 6.47 51.52
C ILE A 655 -20.72 7.68 52.43
N PRO A 656 -19.70 8.25 53.10
CA PRO A 656 -19.70 9.65 53.51
C PRO A 656 -18.56 10.44 52.84
N ASN A 657 -18.88 11.63 52.31
CA ASN A 657 -17.88 12.65 52.01
C ASN A 657 -17.56 13.44 53.29
N HIS A 658 -16.34 13.96 53.44
CA HIS A 658 -16.08 15.41 53.61
C HIS A 658 -14.57 15.72 53.52
N ALA A 659 -14.19 17.00 53.68
CA ALA A 659 -12.87 17.54 53.30
C ALA A 659 -12.27 18.46 54.38
N HIS A 660 -11.07 19.00 54.08
CA HIS A 660 -10.24 19.95 54.86
C HIS A 660 -9.39 19.38 56.01
N GLY A 661 -8.30 20.10 56.32
CA GLY A 661 -7.38 19.85 57.43
C GLY A 661 -5.91 19.79 56.98
N GLY A 662 -5.08 20.77 57.36
CA GLY A 662 -3.66 20.85 56.97
C GLY A 662 -2.67 20.77 58.14
N HIS A 663 -1.41 21.15 57.84
CA HIS A 663 -0.27 21.40 58.76
C HIS A 663 0.54 20.24 59.39
N LEU A 664 1.74 20.06 58.84
CA LEU A 664 3.08 20.18 59.49
C LEU A 664 3.59 19.23 60.61
N HIS A 665 4.93 19.26 60.74
CA HIS A 665 5.80 18.80 61.84
C HIS A 665 6.05 17.30 62.08
N ALA A 666 6.95 16.74 61.25
CA ALA A 666 8.28 16.23 61.59
C ALA A 666 8.70 15.85 63.05
N LEU A 667 9.69 14.93 63.10
CA LEU A 667 10.66 14.58 64.16
C LEU A 667 10.38 13.39 65.11
N ALA A 668 11.05 12.27 64.77
CA ALA A 668 12.15 11.65 65.53
C ALA A 668 11.92 10.60 66.65
N LEU A 669 12.86 9.64 66.65
CA LEU A 669 13.44 8.86 67.76
C LEU A 669 12.53 8.00 68.68
N ALA A 670 12.64 6.67 68.54
CA ALA A 670 12.82 5.76 69.68
C ALA A 670 13.49 4.42 69.26
N HIS A 671 14.44 3.99 70.09
CA HIS A 671 15.03 2.63 70.20
C HIS A 671 14.74 2.18 71.67
N PRO A 672 15.18 1.02 72.24
CA PRO A 672 15.95 -0.11 71.70
C PRO A 672 15.43 -1.51 72.19
N GLN A 673 16.30 -2.55 72.12
CA GLN A 673 16.33 -3.79 72.94
C GLN A 673 15.22 -4.86 72.70
N THR A 674 15.42 -6.16 72.97
CA THR A 674 16.51 -6.87 73.72
C THR A 674 16.91 -8.23 73.08
N HIS A 675 17.92 -8.90 73.64
CA HIS A 675 18.38 -10.29 73.36
C HIS A 675 17.28 -11.36 73.67
N GLN A 676 17.38 -12.66 73.35
CA GLN A 676 18.46 -13.63 73.63
C GLN A 676 18.36 -14.93 72.78
N ALA A 677 19.12 -16.00 73.12
CA ALA A 677 19.42 -17.14 72.23
C ALA A 677 19.17 -18.55 72.86
N SER A 678 19.49 -19.62 72.10
CA SER A 678 19.42 -21.07 72.41
C SER A 678 18.01 -21.72 72.43
N GLY A 679 17.83 -23.03 72.16
CA GLY A 679 18.76 -24.00 71.56
C GLY A 679 18.42 -25.50 71.74
N SER A 680 18.84 -26.34 70.77
CA SER A 680 19.11 -27.81 70.85
C SER A 680 17.97 -28.87 70.84
N SER A 681 18.35 -30.08 70.38
CA SER A 681 17.73 -31.42 70.55
C SER A 681 16.43 -31.79 69.79
N SER A 682 16.06 -33.07 69.60
CA SER A 682 16.71 -34.21 68.89
C SER A 682 15.83 -35.49 68.93
N GLN A 683 15.90 -36.40 67.92
CA GLN A 683 15.85 -37.89 68.06
C GLN A 683 15.74 -38.66 66.70
N ASN A 684 16.51 -39.77 66.60
CA ASN A 684 16.27 -41.12 66.02
C ASN A 684 15.44 -41.34 64.71
N SER A 685 15.68 -42.35 63.85
CA SER A 685 16.51 -43.59 63.90
C SER A 685 16.90 -44.00 62.45
N ALA A 686 18.14 -44.47 62.16
CA ALA A 686 18.63 -45.87 62.15
C ALA A 686 17.89 -46.82 61.16
N THR A 687 18.51 -47.63 60.27
CA THR A 687 19.91 -48.07 59.98
C THR A 687 20.12 -48.27 58.45
N GLY A 688 21.29 -48.53 57.84
CA GLY A 688 22.69 -48.64 58.29
C GLY A 688 23.50 -49.76 57.54
N HIS A 689 24.83 -49.61 57.42
CA HIS A 689 25.85 -50.59 56.95
C HIS A 689 25.90 -50.98 55.44
N ILE A 690 27.04 -51.35 54.81
CA ILE A 690 28.45 -51.53 55.27
C ILE A 690 29.49 -51.28 54.12
N HIS A 691 30.72 -50.82 54.44
CA HIS A 691 32.03 -50.75 53.69
C HIS A 691 32.06 -50.43 52.15
N GLY A 692 33.10 -49.91 51.48
CA GLY A 692 34.52 -49.52 51.73
C GLY A 692 35.29 -49.62 50.38
N GLY A 693 36.42 -48.95 50.06
CA GLY A 693 37.30 -47.97 50.73
C GLY A 693 38.50 -47.57 49.81
N HIS A 694 39.52 -46.87 50.34
CA HIS A 694 40.87 -46.60 49.77
C HIS A 694 41.07 -45.84 48.42
N SER A 695 41.49 -44.58 48.55
CA SER A 695 42.72 -43.96 48.00
C SER A 695 43.32 -44.30 46.60
N ALA A 696 43.32 -43.27 45.74
CA ALA A 696 44.51 -42.63 45.10
C ALA A 696 45.19 -43.19 43.82
N THR A 697 45.95 -42.27 43.19
CA THR A 697 47.02 -42.41 42.15
C THR A 697 46.71 -42.75 40.68
N GLN A 698 46.88 -41.73 39.83
CA GLN A 698 47.68 -41.69 38.57
C GLN A 698 47.45 -42.68 37.40
N SER A 699 46.90 -42.12 36.32
CA SER A 699 47.52 -42.00 34.97
C SER A 699 47.33 -43.07 33.86
N HIS A 700 47.37 -42.54 32.63
CA HIS A 700 47.70 -43.14 31.32
C HIS A 700 46.81 -44.20 30.61
N THR A 701 46.21 -43.71 29.51
CA THR A 701 46.20 -44.26 28.13
C THR A 701 45.22 -45.35 27.65
N ARG A 702 44.86 -45.17 26.36
CA ARG A 702 44.29 -46.10 25.35
C ARG A 702 42.79 -46.46 25.42
N SER A 703 42.09 -46.04 24.37
CA SER A 703 40.87 -46.64 23.83
C SER A 703 41.11 -48.12 23.41
N PRO A 704 40.06 -48.95 23.27
CA PRO A 704 39.44 -49.03 21.94
C PRO A 704 37.91 -49.30 21.87
N SER A 705 37.35 -48.97 20.71
CA SER A 705 36.22 -49.59 19.96
C SER A 705 34.99 -50.24 20.65
N SER A 706 33.82 -49.85 20.13
CA SER A 706 32.65 -50.68 19.77
C SER A 706 31.86 -51.43 20.84
N SER A 707 30.61 -51.00 21.05
CA SER A 707 29.42 -51.83 20.76
C SER A 707 28.14 -50.96 20.78
N SER A 708 27.19 -51.25 19.88
CA SER A 708 25.88 -50.57 19.83
C SER A 708 24.81 -51.43 20.50
N PRO A 709 24.02 -50.90 21.45
CA PRO A 709 22.88 -51.61 21.99
C PRO A 709 21.68 -51.51 21.03
N VAL A 710 21.23 -52.65 20.51
CA VAL A 710 19.93 -52.76 19.83
C VAL A 710 18.81 -52.64 20.87
N MET A 711 17.79 -51.82 20.59
CA MET A 711 16.54 -51.78 21.36
C MET A 711 15.36 -52.25 20.49
N PRO A 712 14.38 -52.99 21.04
CA PRO A 712 13.44 -53.79 20.24
C PRO A 712 12.22 -53.00 19.74
N SER A 713 11.67 -53.45 18.62
CA SER A 713 10.40 -52.98 18.06
C SER A 713 9.19 -53.54 18.80
N ALA A 714 8.51 -52.71 19.59
CA ALA A 714 7.25 -53.05 20.25
C ALA A 714 6.04 -52.50 19.47
N SER A 715 5.42 -53.33 18.63
CA SER A 715 4.23 -52.98 17.83
C SER A 715 2.92 -53.02 18.65
N GLY A 716 2.71 -52.01 19.49
CA GLY A 716 1.48 -51.83 20.28
C GLY A 716 0.38 -51.04 19.53
N GLY A 717 -0.59 -51.75 18.94
CA GLY A 717 -1.67 -51.16 18.14
C GLY A 717 -2.81 -50.52 18.95
N SER A 718 -2.56 -49.37 19.59
CA SER A 718 -3.62 -48.59 20.27
C SER A 718 -4.51 -47.84 19.27
N ARG A 719 -5.79 -48.22 19.19
CA ARG A 719 -6.83 -47.42 18.52
C ARG A 719 -7.19 -46.21 19.39
N GLU A 720 -6.46 -45.11 19.23
CA GLU A 720 -6.95 -43.82 19.74
C GLU A 720 -8.21 -43.40 18.96
N GLY A 721 -9.27 -43.08 19.69
CA GLY A 721 -10.46 -42.48 19.10
C GLY A 721 -10.14 -41.06 18.66
N GLY A 722 -10.08 -40.82 17.34
CA GLY A 722 -9.74 -39.53 16.75
C GLY A 722 -10.75 -38.44 17.11
N GLY A 723 -10.57 -37.80 18.27
CA GLY A 723 -11.35 -36.66 18.71
C GLY A 723 -11.20 -35.53 17.71
N GLY A 724 -12.28 -35.17 17.03
CA GLY A 724 -12.27 -34.20 15.94
C GLY A 724 -11.72 -32.86 16.38
N VAL A 725 -10.48 -32.56 16.00
CA VAL A 725 -9.83 -31.28 16.27
C VAL A 725 -10.66 -30.17 15.63
N GLY A 726 -11.25 -29.31 16.46
CA GLY A 726 -12.14 -28.26 16.00
C GLY A 726 -11.42 -27.35 15.01
N MET A 727 -11.97 -27.26 13.78
CA MET A 727 -11.33 -26.57 12.66
C MET A 727 -11.01 -25.11 13.03
N LEU A 728 -9.74 -24.74 12.94
CA LEU A 728 -9.29 -23.37 13.14
C LEU A 728 -9.52 -22.58 11.84
N GLU A 729 -9.90 -21.32 11.98
CA GLU A 729 -10.18 -20.42 10.86
C GLU A 729 -9.42 -19.11 11.09
N LEU A 730 -8.66 -18.68 10.06
CA LEU A 730 -7.73 -17.56 10.11
C LEU A 730 -8.20 -16.40 9.22
N GLU A 731 -8.52 -15.27 9.84
CA GLU A 731 -8.95 -14.06 9.12
C GLU A 731 -7.80 -13.03 9.06
N PRO A 732 -7.17 -12.79 7.89
CA PRO A 732 -6.11 -11.78 7.75
C PRO A 732 -6.67 -10.36 7.86
N TRP A 733 -6.03 -9.51 8.66
CA TRP A 733 -6.44 -8.11 8.82
C TRP A 733 -6.05 -7.27 7.58
N PRO A 734 -6.94 -6.42 7.04
CA PRO A 734 -6.58 -5.53 5.92
C PRO A 734 -5.48 -4.54 6.34
N MET A 735 -4.36 -4.50 5.61
CA MET A 735 -3.16 -3.70 6.00
C MET A 735 -3.48 -2.23 6.30
N ARG A 736 -4.35 -1.57 5.52
CA ARG A 736 -4.80 -0.18 5.81
C ARG A 736 -5.48 -0.03 7.17
N ARG A 737 -6.20 -1.05 7.65
CA ARG A 737 -6.83 -1.05 8.98
C ARG A 737 -5.84 -1.40 10.08
N VAL A 738 -4.83 -2.24 9.80
CA VAL A 738 -3.72 -2.50 10.74
C VAL A 738 -3.03 -1.18 11.09
N VAL A 739 -2.65 -0.37 10.07
CA VAL A 739 -1.92 0.89 10.27
C VAL A 739 -2.67 1.86 11.20
N TYR A 740 -3.99 2.07 11.02
CA TYR A 740 -4.72 3.08 11.80
C TYR A 740 -5.47 2.55 13.03
N HIS A 741 -5.72 1.23 13.15
CA HIS A 741 -6.62 0.67 14.15
C HIS A 741 -6.10 -0.57 14.88
N ALA A 742 -4.87 -1.06 14.62
CA ALA A 742 -4.38 -2.29 15.27
C ALA A 742 -4.42 -2.24 16.81
N ALA A 743 -4.18 -1.09 17.44
CA ALA A 743 -4.27 -0.93 18.89
C ALA A 743 -5.71 -1.14 19.39
N GLU A 744 -6.69 -0.50 18.75
CA GLU A 744 -8.12 -0.59 19.08
C GLU A 744 -8.65 -2.02 18.84
N TRP A 745 -8.16 -2.69 17.80
CA TRP A 745 -8.54 -4.07 17.47
C TRP A 745 -7.92 -5.10 18.41
N LEU A 746 -6.67 -4.90 18.83
CA LEU A 746 -6.04 -5.72 19.87
C LEU A 746 -6.79 -5.57 21.19
N GLU A 747 -7.10 -4.34 21.62
CA GLU A 747 -7.92 -4.08 22.82
C GLU A 747 -9.29 -4.76 22.74
N TRP A 748 -10.02 -4.60 21.63
CA TRP A 748 -11.34 -5.22 21.42
C TRP A 748 -11.32 -6.75 21.49
N LEU A 749 -10.22 -7.39 21.05
CA LEU A 749 -10.04 -8.83 21.11
C LEU A 749 -9.47 -9.32 22.46
N GLY A 750 -9.25 -8.43 23.43
CA GLY A 750 -8.68 -8.75 24.73
C GLY A 750 -7.17 -9.04 24.66
N CYS A 751 -6.45 -8.35 23.78
CA CYS A 751 -5.01 -8.41 23.60
C CYS A 751 -4.35 -7.05 23.93
N GLU A 752 -4.90 -6.31 24.88
CA GLU A 752 -4.47 -4.98 25.32
C GLU A 752 -2.97 -4.91 25.70
N GLU A 753 -2.47 -5.93 26.40
CA GLU A 753 -1.05 -6.07 26.76
C GLU A 753 -0.13 -6.23 25.52
N ALA A 754 -0.67 -6.75 24.41
CA ALA A 754 0.04 -6.87 23.15
C ALA A 754 0.10 -5.56 22.37
N ALA A 755 -0.83 -4.62 22.59
CA ALA A 755 -0.70 -3.29 21.99
C ALA A 755 0.58 -2.60 22.49
N VAL A 756 0.94 -2.76 23.77
CA VAL A 756 2.19 -2.23 24.34
C VAL A 756 3.43 -2.91 23.74
N ALA A 757 3.43 -4.24 23.59
CA ALA A 757 4.62 -5.00 23.19
C ALA A 757 4.82 -5.16 21.66
N ALA A 758 3.75 -5.18 20.88
CA ALA A 758 3.79 -5.36 19.42
C ALA A 758 3.76 -4.03 18.65
N LEU A 759 3.03 -3.03 19.16
CA LEU A 759 2.93 -1.69 18.58
C LEU A 759 3.83 -0.70 19.35
N GLY A 760 5.02 -1.16 19.75
CA GLY A 760 5.95 -0.43 20.61
C GLY A 760 6.27 0.97 20.08
N SER A 761 5.71 1.99 20.72
CA SER A 761 5.70 3.40 20.30
C SER A 761 5.12 3.71 18.90
N THR A 762 4.53 2.73 18.18
CA THR A 762 4.24 2.92 16.74
C THR A 762 3.12 3.91 16.44
N ARG A 763 2.37 4.40 17.44
CA ARG A 763 1.46 5.56 17.30
C ARG A 763 2.13 6.84 16.78
N GLU A 764 3.46 6.86 16.70
CA GLU A 764 4.26 7.92 16.06
C GLU A 764 5.15 7.39 14.90
N ALA A 765 5.31 6.07 14.76
CA ALA A 765 5.99 5.42 13.62
C ALA A 765 5.03 5.01 12.48
N GLU A 766 3.72 5.19 12.66
CA GLU A 766 2.66 4.96 11.67
C GLU A 766 2.78 5.85 10.40
N SER A 767 3.77 6.76 10.35
CA SER A 767 4.14 7.58 9.19
C SER A 767 5.27 7.01 8.32
N GLU A 768 6.03 6.00 8.78
CA GLU A 768 7.10 5.38 7.96
C GLU A 768 6.54 4.33 6.99
N GLY A 769 6.35 4.74 5.73
CA GLY A 769 5.60 4.02 4.68
C GLY A 769 6.25 2.76 4.08
N GLY A 770 6.89 1.90 4.88
CA GLY A 770 7.66 0.74 4.40
C GLY A 770 6.88 -0.53 3.98
N PHE A 771 5.56 -0.61 4.19
CA PHE A 771 4.83 -1.90 4.20
C PHE A 771 3.63 -2.01 3.23
N ILE A 772 3.86 -2.07 1.91
CA ILE A 772 2.84 -2.47 0.92
C ILE A 772 3.43 -3.36 -0.20
N ARG A 773 3.21 -4.68 -0.16
CA ARG A 773 3.24 -5.57 -1.35
C ARG A 773 2.20 -6.72 -1.24
N VAL A 774 1.58 -7.04 -2.38
CA VAL A 774 0.68 -8.19 -2.69
C VAL A 774 -0.76 -8.19 -2.11
N PHE A 775 -1.74 -8.32 -3.02
CA PHE A 775 -3.14 -8.76 -2.79
C PHE A 775 -3.49 -9.87 -3.81
N THR A 776 -4.43 -10.77 -3.50
CA THR A 776 -4.83 -11.89 -4.38
C THR A 776 -6.33 -11.89 -4.77
N SER A 777 -6.72 -12.80 -5.66
CA SER A 777 -7.83 -12.61 -6.63
C SER A 777 -9.27 -12.86 -6.11
N THR A 778 -9.44 -13.69 -5.08
CA THR A 778 -10.65 -14.52 -4.87
C THR A 778 -11.98 -13.79 -4.75
N ILE A 779 -12.01 -12.56 -4.22
CA ILE A 779 -13.25 -11.82 -3.93
C ILE A 779 -14.02 -11.43 -5.21
N LEU A 780 -13.32 -11.26 -6.34
CA LEU A 780 -13.93 -10.74 -7.58
C LEU A 780 -14.81 -11.77 -8.32
N GLN A 781 -14.72 -13.05 -7.95
CA GLN A 781 -15.43 -14.14 -8.62
C GLN A 781 -16.94 -14.15 -8.29
N LEU A 782 -17.29 -13.99 -7.01
CA LEU A 782 -18.66 -14.06 -6.48
C LEU A 782 -19.59 -12.93 -6.96
N ALA A 783 -19.05 -11.82 -7.47
CA ALA A 783 -19.85 -10.68 -7.91
C ALA A 783 -20.44 -10.85 -9.33
N THR A 784 -20.01 -11.83 -10.12
CA THR A 784 -20.23 -11.82 -11.58
C THR A 784 -21.44 -12.62 -12.09
N GLU A 785 -22.17 -13.29 -11.20
CA GLU A 785 -23.22 -14.29 -11.55
C GLU A 785 -24.65 -13.71 -11.61
N ALA A 786 -24.85 -12.43 -11.29
CA ALA A 786 -26.17 -11.81 -11.21
C ALA A 786 -26.83 -11.50 -12.58
N ARG A 787 -27.64 -12.45 -13.11
CA ARG A 787 -28.41 -12.30 -14.38
C ARG A 787 -29.13 -10.95 -14.58
N PRO A 788 -29.78 -10.32 -13.58
CA PRO A 788 -30.52 -9.07 -13.79
C PRO A 788 -29.64 -7.89 -14.22
N MET A 789 -28.37 -7.87 -13.79
CA MET A 789 -27.41 -6.81 -14.16
C MET A 789 -27.10 -6.85 -15.66
N TRP A 790 -26.84 -8.04 -16.20
CA TRP A 790 -26.49 -8.24 -17.60
C TRP A 790 -27.65 -7.92 -18.55
N MET A 791 -28.89 -8.26 -18.20
CA MET A 791 -30.08 -7.88 -18.98
C MET A 791 -30.21 -6.36 -19.14
N LYS A 792 -30.06 -5.61 -18.04
CA LYS A 792 -30.19 -4.14 -18.06
C LYS A 792 -29.11 -3.50 -18.96
N LEU A 793 -27.86 -3.96 -18.86
CA LEU A 793 -26.76 -3.45 -19.66
C LEU A 793 -26.90 -3.76 -21.16
N VAL A 794 -27.44 -4.94 -21.52
CA VAL A 794 -27.74 -5.28 -22.94
C VAL A 794 -28.82 -4.37 -23.52
N GLN A 795 -29.89 -4.11 -22.76
CA GLN A 795 -30.98 -3.21 -23.18
C GLN A 795 -30.47 -1.77 -23.37
N GLU A 796 -29.68 -1.25 -22.43
CA GLU A 796 -29.12 0.09 -22.51
C GLU A 796 -28.15 0.24 -23.70
N TYR A 797 -27.27 -0.74 -23.92
CA TYR A 797 -26.34 -0.74 -25.06
C TYR A 797 -27.06 -0.75 -26.42
N SER A 798 -28.08 -1.62 -26.55
CA SER A 798 -28.87 -1.72 -27.79
C SER A 798 -29.65 -0.44 -28.11
N SER A 799 -30.04 0.35 -27.09
CA SER A 799 -30.71 1.64 -27.30
C SER A 799 -29.79 2.76 -27.84
N LYS A 800 -28.46 2.60 -27.75
CA LYS A 800 -27.47 3.65 -28.06
C LYS A 800 -26.77 3.48 -29.42
N HIS A 801 -26.94 2.34 -30.10
CA HIS A 801 -26.25 2.02 -31.36
C HIS A 801 -27.18 1.39 -32.41
N PHE A 802 -27.79 2.24 -33.25
CA PHE A 802 -28.88 1.85 -34.16
C PHE A 802 -28.48 1.13 -35.47
N THR A 803 -27.18 0.96 -35.76
CA THR A 803 -26.68 0.63 -37.10
C THR A 803 -26.18 -0.81 -37.30
N PHE A 804 -26.31 -1.69 -36.31
CA PHE A 804 -25.90 -3.10 -36.42
C PHE A 804 -27.10 -4.05 -36.32
N PRO A 805 -27.30 -4.98 -37.28
CA PRO A 805 -28.38 -5.96 -37.22
C PRO A 805 -28.11 -7.00 -36.12
N CYS A 806 -29.04 -7.10 -35.17
CA CYS A 806 -29.08 -8.20 -34.21
C CYS A 806 -29.38 -9.52 -34.97
N PRO A 807 -28.75 -10.67 -34.64
CA PRO A 807 -29.06 -11.94 -35.29
C PRO A 807 -30.55 -12.30 -35.09
N PRO A 808 -31.32 -12.53 -36.17
CA PRO A 808 -32.75 -12.79 -36.05
C PRO A 808 -33.04 -14.15 -35.41
N THR A 809 -34.20 -14.23 -34.72
CA THR A 809 -34.93 -15.42 -34.20
C THR A 809 -34.91 -15.76 -32.71
N GLN A 810 -34.10 -15.13 -31.83
CA GLN A 810 -34.20 -15.37 -30.36
C GLN A 810 -34.46 -14.09 -29.56
N SER A 811 -35.41 -14.16 -28.62
CA SER A 811 -35.71 -13.07 -27.68
C SER A 811 -34.66 -13.00 -26.58
N LEU A 812 -34.11 -11.81 -26.33
CA LEU A 812 -33.09 -11.58 -25.28
C LEU A 812 -33.49 -12.12 -23.89
N THR A 813 -34.79 -12.19 -23.61
CA THR A 813 -35.34 -12.73 -22.35
C THR A 813 -35.06 -14.22 -22.11
N THR A 814 -34.76 -15.00 -23.16
CA THR A 814 -34.51 -16.45 -23.06
C THR A 814 -33.04 -16.78 -22.79
N LEU A 815 -32.12 -15.84 -22.94
CA LEU A 815 -30.68 -16.06 -22.78
C LEU A 815 -30.26 -16.07 -21.30
N ASP A 816 -29.32 -16.95 -20.94
CA ASP A 816 -28.78 -17.03 -19.58
C ASP A 816 -27.79 -15.88 -19.28
N ALA A 817 -27.36 -15.76 -18.02
CA ALA A 817 -26.41 -14.73 -17.61
C ALA A 817 -25.08 -14.82 -18.38
N THR A 818 -24.62 -16.04 -18.66
CA THR A 818 -23.35 -16.31 -19.34
C THR A 818 -23.40 -15.86 -20.80
N THR A 819 -24.46 -16.22 -21.52
CA THR A 819 -24.61 -15.88 -22.94
C THR A 819 -24.85 -14.39 -23.14
N LEU A 820 -25.67 -13.74 -22.29
CA LEU A 820 -25.83 -12.29 -22.29
C LEU A 820 -24.51 -11.56 -22.03
N ARG A 821 -23.72 -12.02 -21.04
CA ARG A 821 -22.39 -11.50 -20.74
C ARG A 821 -21.43 -11.69 -21.91
N VAL A 822 -21.37 -12.87 -22.53
CA VAL A 822 -20.49 -13.14 -23.67
C VAL A 822 -20.86 -12.29 -24.89
N TRP A 823 -22.15 -12.19 -25.23
CA TRP A 823 -22.63 -11.36 -26.34
C TRP A 823 -22.30 -9.88 -26.11
N LEU A 824 -22.62 -9.34 -24.93
CA LEU A 824 -22.37 -7.93 -24.62
C LEU A 824 -20.88 -7.62 -24.57
N VAL A 825 -20.06 -8.49 -23.97
CA VAL A 825 -18.60 -8.34 -23.94
C VAL A 825 -18.03 -8.41 -25.36
N HIS A 826 -18.54 -9.28 -26.25
CA HIS A 826 -18.09 -9.34 -27.63
C HIS A 826 -18.40 -8.03 -28.38
N GLN A 827 -19.64 -7.53 -28.30
CA GLN A 827 -20.03 -6.29 -28.99
C GLN A 827 -19.33 -5.04 -28.41
N LEU A 828 -19.22 -4.93 -27.08
CA LEU A 828 -18.43 -3.88 -26.44
C LEU A 828 -16.95 -3.97 -26.79
N THR A 829 -16.38 -5.17 -26.94
CA THR A 829 -14.98 -5.35 -27.37
C THR A 829 -14.79 -4.92 -28.82
N VAL A 830 -15.72 -5.24 -29.72
CA VAL A 830 -15.68 -4.75 -31.11
C VAL A 830 -15.77 -3.23 -31.14
N ASN A 831 -16.79 -2.59 -30.53
CA ASN A 831 -16.88 -1.13 -30.53
C ASN A 831 -15.66 -0.47 -29.87
N ALA A 832 -15.17 -0.99 -28.73
CA ALA A 832 -14.00 -0.43 -28.04
C ALA A 832 -12.66 -0.59 -28.80
N ILE A 833 -12.54 -1.58 -29.69
CA ILE A 833 -11.38 -1.73 -30.59
C ILE A 833 -11.43 -0.71 -31.73
N TRP A 834 -12.62 -0.36 -32.23
CA TRP A 834 -12.79 0.45 -33.44
C TRP A 834 -13.09 1.94 -33.17
N SER A 835 -13.48 2.34 -31.95
CA SER A 835 -13.93 3.71 -31.63
C SER A 835 -13.08 4.48 -30.60
N ARG A 836 -11.79 4.15 -30.42
CA ARG A 836 -10.89 4.84 -29.47
C ARG A 836 -9.63 5.42 -30.12
N PRO A 837 -9.32 6.73 -29.93
CA PRO A 837 -7.98 7.25 -30.16
C PRO A 837 -7.01 6.78 -29.06
N ALA A 838 -5.83 6.31 -29.48
CA ALA A 838 -4.59 6.14 -28.72
C ALA A 838 -4.67 5.88 -27.19
N ALA A 839 -5.01 4.65 -26.79
CA ALA A 839 -4.52 4.05 -25.55
C ALA A 839 -4.17 2.57 -25.80
N ALA A 840 -3.04 2.10 -25.25
CA ALA A 840 -2.32 0.90 -25.68
C ALA A 840 -3.19 -0.35 -25.96
N PRO A 841 -2.92 -1.10 -27.06
CA PRO A 841 -3.45 -2.45 -27.21
C PRO A 841 -2.88 -3.33 -26.08
N ARG A 842 -3.66 -4.33 -25.63
CA ARG A 842 -3.15 -5.35 -24.70
C ARG A 842 -1.91 -5.99 -25.29
N SER A 843 -0.89 -6.25 -24.46
CA SER A 843 0.22 -7.09 -24.89
C SER A 843 -0.33 -8.45 -25.30
N ILE A 844 -0.07 -8.84 -26.55
CA ILE A 844 -0.30 -10.20 -26.99
C ILE A 844 0.79 -11.04 -26.31
N ALA A 845 0.43 -11.68 -25.20
CA ALA A 845 1.27 -12.67 -24.54
C ALA A 845 1.38 -13.89 -25.47
N LEU A 846 2.39 -13.85 -26.33
CA LEU A 846 2.76 -14.95 -27.21
C LEU A 846 3.48 -15.99 -26.35
N ASP A 847 2.75 -17.01 -25.90
CA ASP A 847 3.32 -18.15 -25.18
C ASP A 847 4.26 -18.93 -26.11
N TYR A 848 5.56 -18.61 -26.07
CA TYR A 848 6.59 -19.28 -26.86
C TYR A 848 6.94 -20.64 -26.24
N PRO A 849 6.82 -21.76 -26.99
CA PRO A 849 7.16 -23.08 -26.46
C PRO A 849 8.69 -23.31 -26.37
N GLY A 850 9.24 -23.01 -25.19
CA GLY A 850 10.40 -23.70 -24.59
C GLY A 850 11.81 -23.46 -25.17
N THR A 851 11.99 -23.17 -26.46
CA THR A 851 13.32 -23.20 -27.11
C THR A 851 13.78 -21.91 -27.78
N ILE A 852 12.93 -20.89 -27.86
CA ILE A 852 13.22 -19.62 -28.53
C ILE A 852 13.58 -18.54 -27.50
N THR A 853 14.85 -18.13 -27.45
CA THR A 853 15.24 -16.89 -26.77
C THR A 853 14.59 -15.70 -27.48
N GLY A 854 13.94 -14.82 -26.72
CA GLY A 854 12.92 -13.87 -27.20
C GLY A 854 13.27 -13.02 -28.43
N PRO A 855 12.23 -12.55 -29.17
CA PRO A 855 12.39 -11.90 -30.47
C PRO A 855 13.19 -10.59 -30.38
N CYS A 856 14.10 -10.42 -31.33
CA CYS A 856 15.02 -9.29 -31.42
C CYS A 856 14.47 -8.15 -32.29
N SER A 857 13.43 -8.41 -33.08
CA SER A 857 12.60 -7.39 -33.74
C SER A 857 11.19 -7.94 -33.99
N VAL A 858 10.19 -7.05 -34.05
CA VAL A 858 8.81 -7.37 -34.42
C VAL A 858 8.30 -6.29 -35.37
N THR A 859 7.56 -6.67 -36.42
CA THR A 859 7.07 -5.74 -37.45
C THR A 859 5.72 -6.20 -38.00
N ILE A 860 4.73 -5.32 -37.98
CA ILE A 860 3.38 -5.59 -38.49
C ILE A 860 3.32 -5.28 -39.99
N LEU A 861 2.84 -6.22 -40.80
CA LEU A 861 2.69 -6.09 -42.25
C LEU A 861 1.43 -5.27 -42.62
N PRO A 862 1.33 -4.77 -43.87
CA PRO A 862 0.16 -4.05 -44.37
C PRO A 862 -1.14 -4.85 -44.20
N GLY A 863 -2.25 -4.13 -44.15
CA GLY A 863 -3.55 -4.71 -43.78
C GLY A 863 -3.70 -4.91 -42.27
N GLY A 864 -2.64 -5.25 -41.54
CA GLY A 864 -2.65 -5.46 -40.07
C GLY A 864 -3.05 -6.88 -39.63
N LYS A 865 -3.26 -7.80 -40.58
CA LYS A 865 -3.56 -9.21 -40.31
C LYS A 865 -2.34 -9.99 -39.79
N TRP A 866 -1.15 -9.61 -40.24
CA TRP A 866 0.08 -10.38 -40.03
C TRP A 866 1.12 -9.56 -39.27
N ALA A 867 1.76 -10.18 -38.26
CA ALA A 867 3.00 -9.68 -37.67
C ALA A 867 4.13 -10.66 -37.94
N LEU A 868 5.34 -10.15 -38.21
CA LEU A 868 6.59 -10.90 -38.29
C LEU A 868 7.42 -10.65 -37.03
N ALA A 869 8.14 -11.66 -36.55
CA ALA A 869 9.16 -11.51 -35.52
C ALA A 869 10.48 -12.16 -35.95
N GLY A 870 11.57 -11.39 -35.87
CA GLY A 870 12.93 -11.87 -36.08
C GLY A 870 13.51 -12.41 -34.78
N GLY A 871 13.87 -13.69 -34.77
CA GLY A 871 14.49 -14.36 -33.63
C GLY A 871 16.02 -14.21 -33.59
N ARG A 872 16.62 -14.80 -32.55
CA ARG A 872 18.04 -15.17 -32.58
C ARG A 872 18.28 -16.26 -33.62
N ARG A 873 19.52 -16.40 -34.11
CA ARG A 873 19.93 -17.44 -35.08
C ARG A 873 19.25 -17.40 -36.46
N GLY A 874 18.71 -16.26 -36.87
CA GLY A 874 18.18 -16.06 -38.22
C GLY A 874 16.76 -16.57 -38.50
N TRP A 875 16.03 -17.09 -37.50
CA TRP A 875 14.63 -17.49 -37.68
C TRP A 875 13.72 -16.27 -37.86
N ILE A 876 12.76 -16.36 -38.78
CA ILE A 876 11.61 -15.44 -38.82
C ILE A 876 10.32 -16.24 -38.64
N HIS A 877 9.52 -15.83 -37.67
CA HIS A 877 8.17 -16.34 -37.43
C HIS A 877 7.11 -15.31 -37.83
N TYR A 878 5.90 -15.77 -38.13
CA TYR A 878 4.73 -14.93 -38.36
C TYR A 878 3.56 -15.32 -37.45
N PHE A 879 2.65 -14.35 -37.26
CA PHE A 879 1.49 -14.45 -36.38
C PHE A 879 0.24 -13.98 -37.14
N ASP A 880 -0.79 -14.81 -37.17
CA ASP A 880 -2.12 -14.44 -37.66
C ASP A 880 -2.88 -13.69 -36.56
N LEU A 881 -2.86 -12.36 -36.62
CA LEU A 881 -3.54 -11.49 -35.65
C LEU A 881 -5.08 -11.55 -35.77
N SER A 882 -5.62 -12.28 -36.75
CA SER A 882 -7.07 -12.56 -36.83
C SER A 882 -7.51 -13.77 -35.98
N GLN A 883 -6.58 -14.55 -35.44
CA GLN A 883 -6.87 -15.72 -34.59
C GLN A 883 -6.99 -15.31 -33.11
N GLN A 884 -7.90 -15.94 -32.36
CA GLN A 884 -8.11 -15.65 -30.93
C GLN A 884 -6.88 -15.93 -30.05
N ARG A 885 -5.96 -16.78 -30.52
CA ARG A 885 -4.63 -17.01 -29.94
C ARG A 885 -3.63 -17.13 -31.10
N PRO A 886 -2.94 -16.05 -31.50
CA PRO A 886 -1.95 -16.12 -32.57
C PRO A 886 -0.76 -17.01 -32.16
N VAL A 887 -0.61 -18.15 -32.82
CA VAL A 887 0.51 -19.08 -32.60
C VAL A 887 1.71 -18.65 -33.48
N PRO A 888 2.96 -18.67 -32.96
CA PRO A 888 4.15 -18.44 -33.78
C PRO A 888 4.26 -19.53 -34.86
N THR A 889 4.01 -19.16 -36.11
CA THR A 889 4.21 -20.04 -37.27
C THR A 889 5.54 -19.70 -37.92
N GLU A 890 6.33 -20.69 -38.30
CA GLU A 890 7.62 -20.47 -38.96
C GLU A 890 7.42 -19.93 -40.38
N LEU A 891 8.20 -18.90 -40.75
CA LEU A 891 8.21 -18.35 -42.11
C LEU A 891 9.53 -18.63 -42.84
N ILE A 892 10.65 -18.45 -42.13
CA ILE A 892 12.01 -18.68 -42.65
C ILE A 892 12.80 -19.43 -41.57
N SER A 893 13.16 -20.68 -41.87
CA SER A 893 14.20 -21.43 -41.16
C SER A 893 15.58 -20.94 -41.59
N PRO A 894 16.58 -20.90 -40.70
CA PRO A 894 17.97 -21.01 -41.11
C PRO A 894 18.19 -22.42 -41.69
N THR A 895 18.12 -22.56 -43.00
CA THR A 895 18.53 -23.79 -43.70
C THR A 895 20.05 -24.00 -43.54
N LYS A 896 20.57 -25.15 -43.98
CA LYS A 896 22.01 -25.48 -43.87
C LYS A 896 22.93 -24.42 -44.51
N ASP A 897 22.41 -23.64 -45.45
CA ASP A 897 23.15 -22.59 -46.19
C ASP A 897 23.23 -21.25 -45.44
N LEU A 898 22.38 -21.05 -44.42
CA LEU A 898 22.27 -19.84 -43.58
C LEU A 898 22.81 -20.05 -42.15
N SER A 899 23.65 -21.07 -41.94
CA SER A 899 23.89 -21.74 -40.65
C SER A 899 24.51 -20.92 -39.51
N THR A 900 24.78 -19.63 -39.67
CA THR A 900 25.47 -18.77 -38.67
C THR A 900 24.94 -17.34 -38.56
N CYS A 901 23.66 -17.07 -38.85
CA CYS A 901 23.11 -15.73 -38.64
C CYS A 901 23.05 -15.31 -37.16
N PHE A 902 23.30 -14.03 -36.88
CA PHE A 902 23.06 -13.40 -35.58
C PHE A 902 21.61 -12.87 -35.46
N ASP A 903 21.29 -12.30 -34.30
CA ASP A 903 19.99 -11.69 -33.95
C ASP A 903 19.45 -10.74 -35.03
N ILE A 904 18.25 -11.01 -35.55
CA ILE A 904 17.58 -10.13 -36.53
C ILE A 904 17.00 -8.92 -35.79
N LYS A 905 17.74 -7.80 -35.80
CA LYS A 905 17.38 -6.55 -35.09
C LYS A 905 16.55 -5.56 -35.91
N GLN A 906 16.49 -5.71 -37.23
CA GLN A 906 15.68 -4.85 -38.09
C GLN A 906 15.15 -5.63 -39.29
N ILE A 907 13.85 -5.49 -39.56
CA ILE A 907 13.17 -5.99 -40.75
C ILE A 907 12.57 -4.77 -41.45
N SER A 908 13.02 -4.49 -42.67
CA SER A 908 12.42 -3.48 -43.55
C SER A 908 11.49 -4.19 -44.54
N PHE A 909 10.42 -3.53 -45.00
CA PHE A 909 9.49 -4.15 -45.95
C PHE A 909 8.84 -3.18 -46.94
N HIS A 910 8.51 -3.73 -48.11
CA HIS A 910 7.73 -3.09 -49.16
C HIS A 910 6.50 -3.92 -49.54
N CYS A 911 5.44 -3.27 -50.04
CA CYS A 911 4.17 -3.89 -50.41
C CYS A 911 4.00 -3.83 -51.93
N GLN A 912 4.17 -4.95 -52.63
CA GLN A 912 3.93 -5.04 -54.08
C GLN A 912 2.42 -5.19 -54.38
N SER A 913 1.69 -5.91 -53.53
CA SER A 913 0.23 -6.05 -53.58
C SER A 913 -0.32 -6.39 -52.19
N PRO A 914 -1.64 -6.37 -51.95
CA PRO A 914 -2.23 -6.74 -50.65
C PRO A 914 -1.84 -8.15 -50.15
N ASN A 915 -1.42 -9.04 -51.05
CA ASN A 915 -1.04 -10.43 -50.75
C ASN A 915 0.44 -10.73 -51.05
N LYS A 916 1.25 -9.74 -51.47
CA LYS A 916 2.67 -9.91 -51.82
C LYS A 916 3.55 -8.78 -51.28
N PHE A 917 4.55 -9.15 -50.49
CA PHE A 917 5.45 -8.21 -49.80
C PHE A 917 6.91 -8.61 -50.03
N LEU A 918 7.80 -7.63 -50.18
CA LEU A 918 9.23 -7.87 -50.06
C LEU A 918 9.65 -7.52 -48.63
N ILE A 919 10.46 -8.36 -47.99
CA ILE A 919 11.17 -8.03 -46.75
C ILE A 919 12.68 -8.04 -46.99
N ALA A 920 13.41 -7.20 -46.25
CA ALA A 920 14.86 -7.19 -46.21
C ALA A 920 15.36 -7.13 -44.76
N PHE A 921 16.36 -7.95 -44.45
CA PHE A 921 17.02 -7.97 -43.14
C PHE A 921 18.51 -8.30 -43.26
N PRO A 922 19.37 -7.76 -42.38
CA PRO A 922 20.79 -8.06 -42.37
C PRO A 922 21.05 -9.46 -41.78
N GLY A 923 21.83 -10.27 -42.48
CA GLY A 923 22.38 -11.53 -42.04
C GLY A 923 23.92 -11.52 -42.07
N MET A 924 24.52 -12.46 -41.35
CA MET A 924 25.97 -12.64 -41.29
C MET A 924 26.33 -14.10 -41.61
N GLN A 925 27.39 -14.31 -42.39
CA GLN A 925 27.88 -15.64 -42.72
C GLN A 925 29.30 -15.80 -42.16
N THR A 926 29.43 -16.40 -40.97
CA THR A 926 30.74 -16.78 -40.44
C THR A 926 31.11 -18.15 -40.99
N SER A 927 31.91 -18.16 -42.05
CA SER A 927 32.51 -19.39 -42.55
C SER A 927 33.42 -20.00 -41.48
N TYR A 928 33.28 -21.31 -41.24
CA TYR A 928 34.19 -22.07 -40.39
C TYR A 928 35.52 -22.31 -41.13
N GLY A 929 36.33 -21.24 -41.24
CA GLY A 929 37.63 -21.23 -41.90
C GLY A 929 38.35 -19.90 -41.67
N ASN A 930 39.69 -19.90 -41.69
CA ASN A 930 40.56 -18.82 -41.17
C ASN A 930 40.57 -17.48 -41.94
N HIS A 931 39.51 -17.14 -42.70
CA HIS A 931 39.40 -15.86 -43.39
C HIS A 931 38.99 -14.74 -42.40
N ARG A 932 39.90 -13.81 -42.13
CA ARG A 932 39.82 -12.84 -41.01
C ARG A 932 38.67 -11.82 -41.03
N ASN A 933 37.82 -11.79 -42.05
CA ASN A 933 36.70 -10.85 -42.16
C ASN A 933 35.39 -11.60 -42.51
N PRO A 934 34.36 -11.59 -41.62
CA PRO A 934 33.06 -12.20 -41.92
C PRO A 934 32.32 -11.42 -43.00
N VAL A 935 31.93 -12.10 -44.08
CA VAL A 935 31.09 -11.51 -45.13
C VAL A 935 29.66 -11.41 -44.62
N SER A 936 29.04 -10.25 -44.83
CA SER A 936 27.69 -9.96 -44.36
C SER A 936 26.77 -9.67 -45.56
N TRP A 937 25.53 -10.10 -45.47
CA TRP A 937 24.58 -10.14 -46.58
C TRP A 937 23.23 -9.57 -46.13
N ILE A 938 22.64 -8.67 -46.90
CA ILE A 938 21.23 -8.31 -46.69
C ILE A 938 20.41 -9.28 -47.52
N HIS A 939 19.59 -10.10 -46.86
CA HIS A 939 18.74 -11.08 -47.51
C HIS A 939 17.38 -10.45 -47.82
N VAL A 940 17.00 -10.49 -49.10
CA VAL A 940 15.69 -10.03 -49.59
C VAL A 940 14.82 -11.26 -49.86
N TRP A 941 13.61 -11.28 -49.29
CA TRP A 941 12.64 -12.37 -49.44
C TRP A 941 11.29 -11.83 -49.88
N GLN A 942 10.60 -12.55 -50.76
CA GLN A 942 9.24 -12.27 -51.20
C GLN A 942 8.29 -13.16 -50.39
N ILE A 943 7.43 -12.52 -49.60
CA ILE A 943 6.37 -13.16 -48.82
C ILE A 943 5.08 -13.07 -49.62
N GLU A 944 4.43 -14.21 -49.82
CA GLU A 944 3.09 -14.29 -50.43
C GLU A 944 2.09 -14.93 -49.46
N GLU A 945 0.85 -14.45 -49.45
CA GLU A 945 -0.24 -15.13 -48.74
C GLU A 945 -0.78 -16.29 -49.59
N THR A 946 -0.63 -17.51 -49.06
CA THR A 946 -1.09 -18.75 -49.69
C THR A 946 -2.60 -18.94 -49.55
N SER A 947 -3.19 -19.73 -50.45
CA SER A 947 -4.62 -20.07 -50.46
C SER A 947 -5.12 -20.77 -49.18
N ILE A 948 -4.22 -21.35 -48.38
CA ILE A 948 -4.53 -22.05 -47.13
C ILE A 948 -4.51 -21.08 -45.91
N ARG A 949 -4.54 -19.76 -46.15
CA ARG A 949 -4.44 -18.70 -45.12
C ARG A 949 -3.15 -18.78 -44.29
N GLY A 950 -2.02 -19.05 -44.93
CA GLY A 950 -0.68 -18.97 -44.33
C GLY A 950 0.27 -18.14 -45.19
N LEU A 951 1.35 -17.63 -44.61
CA LEU A 951 2.40 -16.94 -45.36
C LEU A 951 3.47 -17.95 -45.83
N SER A 952 3.95 -17.77 -47.06
CA SER A 952 5.13 -18.47 -47.61
C SER A 952 6.18 -17.46 -48.05
N ALA A 953 7.46 -17.70 -47.74
CA ALA A 953 8.56 -16.83 -48.15
C ALA A 953 9.48 -17.51 -49.17
N VAL A 954 9.81 -16.79 -50.24
CA VAL A 954 10.75 -17.19 -51.29
C VAL A 954 11.97 -16.26 -51.24
N HIS A 955 13.18 -16.81 -51.21
CA HIS A 955 14.39 -15.98 -51.23
C HIS A 955 14.59 -15.36 -52.61
N VAL A 956 14.72 -14.04 -52.67
CA VAL A 956 14.86 -13.27 -53.92
C VAL A 956 16.33 -13.03 -54.23
N LYS A 957 17.08 -12.44 -53.28
CA LYS A 957 18.48 -12.06 -53.49
C LYS A 957 19.22 -11.84 -52.18
N SER A 958 20.50 -12.21 -52.15
CA SER A 958 21.44 -11.83 -51.09
C SER A 958 22.36 -10.72 -51.60
N LEU A 959 22.45 -9.60 -50.88
CA LEU A 959 23.18 -8.40 -51.28
C LEU A 959 24.40 -8.18 -50.36
N PRO A 960 25.64 -8.15 -50.88
CA PRO A 960 26.83 -8.09 -50.04
C PRO A 960 27.01 -6.70 -49.43
N TYR A 961 27.18 -6.64 -48.10
CA TYR A 961 27.49 -5.41 -47.38
C TYR A 961 28.75 -5.56 -46.52
N CYS A 962 29.52 -4.47 -46.42
CA CYS A 962 30.70 -4.43 -45.57
C CYS A 962 30.28 -4.15 -44.13
N TRP A 963 30.48 -5.11 -43.23
CA TRP A 963 30.27 -4.87 -41.80
C TRP A 963 31.32 -3.88 -41.28
N SER A 964 30.86 -2.85 -40.59
CA SER A 964 31.69 -1.96 -39.77
C SER A 964 31.41 -2.26 -38.32
N LEU A 965 32.43 -2.32 -37.46
CA LEU A 965 32.32 -2.77 -36.06
C LEU A 965 31.42 -1.87 -35.17
N CYS A 966 30.88 -0.77 -35.71
CA CYS A 966 30.26 0.32 -34.96
C CYS A 966 28.76 0.49 -35.24
N GLY A 967 27.95 -0.52 -34.93
CA GLY A 967 26.48 -0.44 -34.86
C GLY A 967 25.73 -0.95 -36.10
N PHE A 968 24.44 -1.20 -35.93
CA PHE A 968 23.52 -1.56 -37.03
C PHE A 968 23.10 -0.29 -37.77
N GLY A 969 23.19 -0.30 -39.10
CA GLY A 969 22.70 0.79 -39.95
C GLY A 969 21.19 0.74 -40.15
N ALA A 970 20.58 1.89 -40.44
CA ALA A 970 19.16 1.97 -40.77
C ALA A 970 18.90 1.39 -42.18
N LEU A 971 17.77 0.71 -42.36
CA LEU A 971 17.43 -0.08 -43.55
C LEU A 971 16.05 0.30 -44.12
N SER A 972 16.01 0.69 -45.40
CA SER A 972 14.78 1.00 -46.15
C SER A 972 14.66 0.16 -47.41
N LEU A 973 13.46 -0.33 -47.73
CA LEU A 973 13.15 -1.12 -48.93
C LEU A 973 11.90 -0.55 -49.62
N THR A 974 11.98 -0.28 -50.92
CA THR A 974 10.84 0.15 -51.77
C THR A 974 11.00 -0.39 -53.17
N GLY A 975 10.04 -1.18 -53.66
CA GLY A 975 10.16 -1.92 -54.92
C GLY A 975 11.45 -2.74 -54.97
N ASN A 976 12.19 -2.60 -56.08
CA ASN A 976 13.49 -3.21 -56.29
C ASN A 976 14.67 -2.31 -55.86
N LEU A 977 14.43 -1.33 -54.98
CA LEU A 977 15.42 -0.45 -54.37
C LEU A 977 15.55 -0.73 -52.87
N LEU A 978 16.78 -0.97 -52.43
CA LEU A 978 17.15 -1.12 -51.03
C LEU A 978 18.21 -0.08 -50.66
N VAL A 979 18.03 0.62 -49.54
CA VAL A 979 19.03 1.54 -48.98
C VAL A 979 19.43 1.11 -47.58
N HIS A 980 20.74 1.08 -47.31
CA HIS A 980 21.32 0.78 -46.01
C HIS A 980 22.43 1.78 -45.65
N THR A 981 22.43 2.29 -44.42
CA THR A 981 23.49 3.23 -43.98
C THR A 981 24.74 2.50 -43.47
N THR A 982 25.90 2.87 -44.00
CA THR A 982 27.20 2.34 -43.58
C THR A 982 28.06 3.44 -42.95
N ARG A 983 28.59 3.14 -41.75
CA ARG A 983 29.45 4.04 -40.97
C ARG A 983 30.91 3.66 -41.17
N ALA A 984 31.67 4.45 -41.91
CA ALA A 984 33.10 4.22 -42.07
C ALA A 984 33.86 4.59 -40.77
N LEU A 985 35.01 3.95 -40.54
CA LEU A 985 35.87 4.21 -39.38
C LEU A 985 36.30 5.68 -39.24
N GLN A 986 36.45 6.38 -40.37
CA GLN A 986 36.84 7.80 -40.43
C GLN A 986 35.65 8.77 -40.27
N ASN A 987 34.59 8.36 -39.57
CA ASN A 987 33.37 9.12 -39.26
C ASN A 987 32.54 9.64 -40.45
N THR A 988 33.02 9.44 -41.70
CA THR A 988 32.24 9.61 -42.93
C THR A 988 31.16 8.55 -43.04
N LYS A 989 29.98 8.97 -43.47
CA LYS A 989 28.76 8.14 -43.50
C LYS A 989 28.24 8.09 -44.92
N TRP A 990 27.73 6.93 -45.29
CA TRP A 990 27.29 6.65 -46.65
C TRP A 990 25.98 5.88 -46.62
N ALA A 991 25.07 6.16 -47.54
CA ALA A 991 23.97 5.28 -47.87
C ALA A 991 24.39 4.46 -49.10
N ASP A 992 24.51 3.15 -48.95
CA ASP A 992 24.60 2.24 -50.09
C ASP A 992 23.18 2.00 -50.61
N VAL A 993 22.93 2.37 -51.87
CA VAL A 993 21.67 2.19 -52.58
C VAL A 993 21.85 1.05 -53.58
N PHE A 994 21.12 -0.04 -53.39
CA PHE A 994 21.12 -1.19 -54.27
C PHE A 994 19.85 -1.21 -55.11
N GLN A 995 19.98 -1.36 -56.43
CA GLN A 995 18.85 -1.59 -57.34
C GLN A 995 19.07 -2.84 -58.18
N TRP A 996 18.01 -3.61 -58.40
CA TRP A 996 17.99 -4.72 -59.35
C TRP A 996 16.81 -4.60 -60.33
N LYS A 997 16.85 -5.34 -61.43
CA LYS A 997 15.72 -5.49 -62.36
C LYS A 997 15.09 -6.86 -62.17
N GLU A 998 13.76 -6.94 -62.20
CA GLU A 998 13.02 -8.22 -62.08
C GLU A 998 13.32 -9.20 -63.22
N SER A 999 13.65 -8.69 -64.42
CA SER A 999 13.90 -9.50 -65.62
C SER A 999 15.31 -10.11 -65.71
N ASP A 1000 16.28 -9.64 -64.91
CA ASP A 1000 17.66 -10.17 -64.92
C ASP A 1000 18.23 -10.24 -63.50
N SER A 1001 18.25 -11.48 -62.97
CA SER A 1001 18.79 -11.79 -61.65
C SER A 1001 20.24 -11.36 -61.42
N ARG A 1002 21.05 -11.21 -62.48
CA ARG A 1002 22.49 -10.91 -62.36
C ARG A 1002 22.77 -9.43 -62.19
N GLN A 1003 22.07 -8.56 -62.91
CA GLN A 1003 22.28 -7.11 -62.84
C GLN A 1003 21.86 -6.55 -61.47
N LEU A 1004 22.85 -6.39 -60.60
CA LEU A 1004 22.79 -5.60 -59.37
C LEU A 1004 23.58 -4.31 -59.59
N VAL A 1005 22.91 -3.16 -59.46
CA VAL A 1005 23.58 -1.86 -59.42
C VAL A 1005 23.68 -1.40 -57.96
N ARG A 1006 24.80 -0.77 -57.62
CA ARG A 1006 25.05 -0.15 -56.31
C ARG A 1006 25.52 1.29 -56.50
N SER A 1007 24.63 2.24 -56.26
CA SER A 1007 24.99 3.65 -56.08
C SER A 1007 25.38 3.88 -54.61
N ARG A 1008 26.19 4.92 -54.33
CA ARG A 1008 26.56 5.27 -52.95
C ARG A 1008 26.45 6.78 -52.72
N ILE A 1009 25.49 7.18 -51.90
CA ILE A 1009 25.22 8.57 -51.52
C ILE A 1009 26.07 8.89 -50.28
N ARG A 1010 26.74 10.05 -50.27
CA ARG A 1010 27.42 10.56 -49.07
C ARG A 1010 26.41 11.22 -48.14
N LEU A 1011 26.48 10.90 -46.86
CA LEU A 1011 25.66 11.51 -45.81
C LEU A 1011 26.56 12.37 -44.91
N ASP A 1012 26.30 13.67 -44.85
CA ASP A 1012 27.00 14.56 -43.91
C ASP A 1012 26.31 14.58 -42.51
N CYS A 1013 25.35 13.68 -42.31
CA CYS A 1013 24.55 13.50 -41.09
C CYS A 1013 24.59 12.03 -40.59
N ASN A 1014 24.09 11.79 -39.37
CA ASN A 1014 23.85 10.47 -38.79
C ASN A 1014 22.34 10.16 -38.79
N PRO A 1015 21.76 9.71 -39.91
CA PRO A 1015 20.35 9.40 -39.91
C PRO A 1015 20.08 8.10 -39.15
N ASP A 1016 19.45 8.24 -37.99
CA ASP A 1016 18.91 7.12 -37.22
C ASP A 1016 17.65 6.55 -37.92
N PHE A 1017 17.05 7.32 -38.82
CA PHE A 1017 15.98 6.89 -39.71
C PHE A 1017 16.27 7.27 -41.17
N ILE A 1018 16.09 6.31 -42.09
CA ILE A 1018 16.05 6.55 -43.54
C ILE A 1018 14.78 5.95 -44.15
N ASN A 1019 14.28 6.55 -45.24
CA ASN A 1019 13.20 5.99 -46.03
C ASN A 1019 13.28 6.40 -47.50
N ILE A 1020 12.94 5.49 -48.42
CA ILE A 1020 12.83 5.79 -49.85
C ILE A 1020 11.47 6.46 -50.12
N ILE A 1021 11.49 7.55 -50.89
CA ILE A 1021 10.35 8.40 -51.26
C ILE A 1021 10.31 8.54 -52.78
N GLY A 1022 9.13 8.57 -53.40
CA GLY A 1022 8.94 8.63 -54.87
C GLY A 1022 9.45 7.43 -55.68
N GLY A 1023 10.40 6.65 -55.16
CA GLY A 1023 11.22 5.69 -55.91
C GLY A 1023 12.53 6.32 -56.42
N ASP A 1024 12.63 7.64 -56.48
CA ASP A 1024 13.81 8.38 -56.95
C ASP A 1024 14.48 9.23 -55.85
N ARG A 1025 13.99 9.22 -54.61
CA ARG A 1025 14.48 10.07 -53.51
C ARG A 1025 14.69 9.29 -52.21
N LEU A 1026 15.67 9.74 -51.41
CA LEU A 1026 16.05 9.20 -50.11
C LEU A 1026 15.87 10.28 -49.02
N LEU A 1027 14.90 10.06 -48.13
CA LEU A 1027 14.76 10.84 -46.91
C LEU A 1027 15.71 10.27 -45.85
N ALA A 1028 16.48 11.14 -45.21
CA ALA A 1028 17.40 10.81 -44.13
C ALA A 1028 17.20 11.80 -42.97
N ILE A 1029 16.93 11.29 -41.76
CA ILE A 1029 16.62 12.13 -40.59
C ILE A 1029 17.60 11.85 -39.45
N ASP A 1030 18.43 12.85 -39.16
CA ASP A 1030 19.39 12.88 -38.06
C ASP A 1030 18.79 13.71 -36.92
N PRO A 1031 18.53 13.13 -35.73
CA PRO A 1031 17.88 13.86 -34.63
C PRO A 1031 18.76 15.00 -34.06
N THR A 1032 20.04 15.08 -34.41
CA THR A 1032 20.97 16.13 -33.99
C THR A 1032 21.21 17.21 -35.04
N LYS A 1033 20.92 16.94 -36.32
CA LYS A 1033 21.17 17.90 -37.44
C LYS A 1033 19.93 18.27 -38.26
N GLY A 1034 18.88 17.46 -38.22
CA GLY A 1034 17.63 17.70 -38.92
C GLY A 1034 17.33 16.73 -40.07
N THR A 1035 16.44 17.18 -40.95
CA THR A 1035 15.87 16.39 -42.05
C THR A 1035 16.55 16.75 -43.37
N TYR A 1036 16.91 15.72 -44.15
CA TYR A 1036 17.57 15.84 -45.44
C TYR A 1036 16.84 15.00 -46.49
N LEU A 1037 16.68 15.53 -47.70
CA LEU A 1037 16.24 14.77 -48.86
C LEU A 1037 17.37 14.77 -49.90
N PHE A 1038 17.72 13.58 -50.39
CA PHE A 1038 18.70 13.37 -51.45
C PHE A 1038 18.00 12.73 -52.64
N ASP A 1039 18.20 13.25 -53.85
CA ASP A 1039 17.81 12.52 -55.05
C ASP A 1039 18.73 11.28 -55.20
N ILE A 1040 18.14 10.13 -55.52
CA ILE A 1040 18.85 8.89 -55.78
C ILE A 1040 19.39 8.96 -57.22
N PRO A 1041 20.71 8.92 -57.45
CA PRO A 1041 21.26 9.02 -58.79
C PRO A 1041 20.89 7.79 -59.62
N GLU A 1042 20.49 8.01 -60.87
CA GLU A 1042 20.06 6.94 -61.77
C GLU A 1042 21.15 5.85 -61.87
N PRO A 1043 20.81 4.55 -61.74
CA PRO A 1043 21.82 3.53 -61.50
C PRO A 1043 22.57 3.17 -62.78
N GLN A 1044 23.82 3.63 -62.92
CA GLN A 1044 24.68 3.19 -64.02
C GLN A 1044 25.08 1.72 -63.86
N PRO A 1045 24.97 0.89 -64.91
CA PRO A 1045 25.17 -0.55 -64.80
C PRO A 1045 26.59 -0.88 -64.34
N ILE A 1046 26.70 -1.70 -63.29
CA ILE A 1046 27.98 -2.29 -62.91
C ILE A 1046 28.33 -3.32 -63.99
N LEU A 1047 29.32 -2.99 -64.82
CA LEU A 1047 29.88 -3.89 -65.82
C LEU A 1047 30.50 -5.12 -65.12
N ASP A 1048 30.06 -6.30 -65.52
CA ASP A 1048 30.50 -7.58 -64.95
C ASP A 1048 32.02 -7.77 -65.06
N THR A 1049 32.65 -8.16 -63.96
CA THR A 1049 33.83 -9.04 -64.01
C THR A 1049 34.06 -9.74 -62.66
N HIS A 1050 34.20 -11.06 -62.68
CA HIS A 1050 34.55 -11.85 -61.51
C HIS A 1050 36.03 -11.63 -61.11
N ALA A 1051 36.29 -10.91 -60.02
CA ALA A 1051 37.60 -10.86 -59.37
C ALA A 1051 37.48 -10.71 -57.85
N GLN A 1052 38.18 -11.56 -57.08
CA GLN A 1052 38.18 -11.52 -55.62
C GLN A 1052 39.19 -10.50 -55.08
N CYS A 1053 38.89 -9.21 -55.18
CA CYS A 1053 39.62 -8.13 -54.47
C CYS A 1053 38.70 -6.92 -54.23
N PRO A 1054 39.01 -6.02 -53.28
CA PRO A 1054 38.12 -4.90 -52.95
C PRO A 1054 38.14 -3.83 -54.04
N LEU A 1055 37.18 -3.89 -54.95
CA LEU A 1055 37.02 -2.91 -56.03
C LEU A 1055 36.80 -1.50 -55.44
N VAL A 1056 37.75 -0.60 -55.66
CA VAL A 1056 37.61 0.82 -55.29
C VAL A 1056 36.70 1.49 -56.31
N ILE A 1057 35.39 1.38 -56.08
CA ILE A 1057 34.37 2.06 -56.87
C ILE A 1057 34.68 3.57 -56.85
N GLY A 1058 34.86 4.15 -58.05
CA GLY A 1058 35.14 5.58 -58.21
C GLY A 1058 34.05 6.43 -57.56
N LYS A 1059 34.45 7.57 -56.97
CA LYS A 1059 33.50 8.52 -56.38
C LYS A 1059 32.57 9.05 -57.48
N MET A 1060 31.32 8.61 -57.48
CA MET A 1060 30.25 9.29 -58.20
C MET A 1060 30.13 10.75 -57.72
N PRO A 1061 29.64 11.68 -58.56
CA PRO A 1061 29.50 13.08 -58.20
C PRO A 1061 28.69 13.23 -56.90
N ILE A 1062 29.11 14.19 -56.06
CA ILE A 1062 28.54 14.39 -54.74
C ILE A 1062 27.13 14.97 -54.90
N GLY A 1063 26.12 14.15 -54.67
CA GLY A 1063 24.74 14.61 -54.55
C GLY A 1063 24.60 15.53 -53.33
N THR A 1064 24.58 16.84 -53.58
CA THR A 1064 24.11 17.81 -52.60
C THR A 1064 22.65 17.50 -52.25
N PRO A 1065 22.22 17.63 -50.99
CA PRO A 1065 20.82 17.42 -50.63
C PRO A 1065 19.92 18.39 -51.41
N SER A 1066 18.82 17.89 -51.97
CA SER A 1066 17.87 18.70 -52.75
C SER A 1066 17.25 19.82 -51.90
N TRP A 1067 17.11 19.56 -50.60
CA TRP A 1067 16.88 20.56 -49.55
C TRP A 1067 17.30 19.99 -48.18
N SER A 1068 17.45 20.86 -47.18
CA SER A 1068 17.68 20.46 -45.80
C SER A 1068 16.89 21.34 -44.84
N TYR A 1069 16.49 20.80 -43.69
CA TYR A 1069 15.73 21.52 -42.66
C TYR A 1069 16.34 21.25 -41.28
N ILE A 1070 16.89 22.30 -40.67
CA ILE A 1070 17.65 22.23 -39.41
C ILE A 1070 16.72 22.52 -38.22
N HIS A 1071 16.81 21.69 -37.17
CA HIS A 1071 16.04 21.88 -35.93
C HIS A 1071 16.85 22.65 -34.88
N ASN A 1072 16.58 23.94 -34.69
CA ASN A 1072 17.23 24.77 -33.67
C ASN A 1072 16.63 24.55 -32.26
N GLN A 1073 16.86 23.37 -31.68
CA GLN A 1073 16.60 23.04 -30.27
C GLN A 1073 17.72 22.10 -29.75
N PRO A 1074 18.48 22.47 -28.70
CA PRO A 1074 19.53 21.60 -28.16
C PRO A 1074 18.93 20.46 -27.33
N HIS A 1075 19.37 19.23 -27.61
CA HIS A 1075 19.17 18.02 -26.79
C HIS A 1075 17.72 17.65 -26.42
N ASN A 1076 16.96 17.11 -27.38
CA ASN A 1076 15.86 16.18 -27.08
C ASN A 1076 15.65 15.15 -28.20
N SER A 1077 15.20 13.94 -27.85
CA SER A 1077 15.04 12.84 -28.81
C SER A 1077 13.71 12.92 -29.57
N PHE A 1078 13.75 13.22 -30.86
CA PHE A 1078 12.59 13.09 -31.75
C PHE A 1078 12.18 11.62 -31.92
N ARG A 1079 10.87 11.39 -32.16
CA ARG A 1079 10.37 10.10 -32.68
C ARG A 1079 9.51 10.34 -33.91
N TYR A 1080 9.81 9.59 -34.97
CA TYR A 1080 9.18 9.73 -36.28
C TYR A 1080 8.09 8.67 -36.45
N SER A 1081 6.93 9.06 -37.00
CA SER A 1081 5.94 8.11 -37.49
C SER A 1081 6.32 7.62 -38.91
N ARG A 1082 5.56 6.66 -39.45
CA ARG A 1082 5.82 6.13 -40.80
C ARG A 1082 5.38 7.15 -41.86
N VAL A 1083 6.19 7.35 -42.90
CA VAL A 1083 5.79 8.09 -44.10
C VAL A 1083 4.61 7.37 -44.77
N SER A 1084 3.51 8.08 -44.98
CA SER A 1084 2.35 7.63 -45.77
C SER A 1084 2.27 8.40 -47.08
N TYR A 1085 1.95 7.73 -48.18
CA TYR A 1085 1.65 8.37 -49.47
C TYR A 1085 0.14 8.34 -49.71
N ASP A 1086 -0.42 9.45 -50.20
CA ASP A 1086 -1.86 9.59 -50.49
C ASP A 1086 -2.20 9.61 -51.99
N GLY A 1087 -1.18 9.63 -52.86
CA GLY A 1087 -1.33 9.74 -54.32
C GLY A 1087 -0.78 11.06 -54.90
N THR A 1088 -0.51 12.09 -54.08
CA THR A 1088 0.11 13.36 -54.53
C THR A 1088 1.19 13.87 -53.57
N CYS A 1089 1.12 13.52 -52.29
CA CYS A 1089 2.03 13.96 -51.24
C CYS A 1089 2.45 12.80 -50.34
N HIS A 1090 3.74 12.78 -49.99
CA HIS A 1090 4.27 11.95 -48.90
C HIS A 1090 4.13 12.73 -47.59
N ARG A 1091 3.24 12.27 -46.71
CA ARG A 1091 2.99 12.86 -45.39
C ARG A 1091 3.78 12.12 -44.31
N LEU A 1092 4.42 12.86 -43.40
CA LEU A 1092 5.18 12.36 -42.26
C LEU A 1092 4.80 13.16 -41.01
N ALA A 1093 4.29 12.50 -39.97
CA ALA A 1093 4.09 13.16 -38.68
C ALA A 1093 5.33 13.01 -37.78
N ILE A 1094 5.82 14.12 -37.26
CA ILE A 1094 7.01 14.25 -36.42
C ILE A 1094 6.57 14.72 -35.03
N GLY A 1095 6.86 13.91 -34.00
CA GLY A 1095 6.63 14.33 -32.61
C GLY A 1095 7.74 15.25 -32.13
N THR A 1096 7.39 16.44 -31.65
CA THR A 1096 8.32 17.40 -31.04
C THR A 1096 7.82 17.79 -29.63
N PRO A 1097 8.68 18.33 -28.74
CA PRO A 1097 8.25 18.82 -27.43
C PRO A 1097 7.17 19.91 -27.49
N MET A 1098 7.07 20.66 -28.60
CA MET A 1098 6.10 21.74 -28.82
C MET A 1098 4.80 21.27 -29.50
N GLY A 1099 4.67 19.97 -29.80
CA GLY A 1099 3.51 19.39 -30.48
C GLY A 1099 3.86 18.50 -31.67
N ILE A 1100 2.83 18.00 -32.34
CA ILE A 1100 2.97 17.15 -33.52
C ILE A 1100 3.02 18.05 -34.77
N LEU A 1101 4.07 17.92 -35.56
CA LEU A 1101 4.22 18.57 -36.86
C LEU A 1101 3.93 17.58 -37.98
N GLY A 1102 3.11 17.98 -38.96
CA GLY A 1102 2.96 17.28 -40.22
C GLY A 1102 3.89 17.88 -41.26
N LEU A 1103 4.84 17.09 -41.76
CA LEU A 1103 5.62 17.41 -42.94
C LEU A 1103 4.92 16.80 -44.16
N MET A 1104 4.57 17.62 -45.15
CA MET A 1104 4.06 17.16 -46.45
C MET A 1104 5.13 17.42 -47.51
N ILE A 1105 5.58 16.36 -48.17
CA ILE A 1105 6.57 16.39 -49.24
C ILE A 1105 5.83 16.06 -50.56
N PRO A 1106 5.67 17.01 -51.49
CA PRO A 1106 5.07 16.76 -52.80
C PRO A 1106 5.80 15.67 -53.59
N SER A 1107 5.09 14.91 -54.43
CA SER A 1107 5.74 14.01 -55.41
C SER A 1107 6.21 14.73 -56.69
N THR A 1108 5.79 15.98 -56.90
CA THR A 1108 6.33 16.88 -57.94
C THR A 1108 7.75 17.34 -57.57
N ARG A 1109 8.54 17.78 -58.57
CA ARG A 1109 9.95 18.17 -58.33
C ARG A 1109 10.11 19.64 -57.90
N ASP A 1110 9.19 20.50 -58.31
CA ASP A 1110 9.35 21.97 -58.24
C ASP A 1110 8.65 22.62 -57.03
N GLU A 1111 7.93 21.84 -56.22
CA GLU A 1111 7.22 22.30 -55.03
C GLU A 1111 8.03 22.02 -53.74
N SER A 1112 8.09 23.01 -52.85
CA SER A 1112 8.79 22.89 -51.57
C SER A 1112 7.94 22.12 -50.53
N PRO A 1113 8.58 21.34 -49.64
CA PRO A 1113 7.85 20.62 -48.60
C PRO A 1113 7.25 21.59 -47.57
N THR A 1114 5.98 21.38 -47.23
CA THR A 1114 5.26 22.23 -46.27
C THR A 1114 5.22 21.61 -44.89
N VAL A 1115 5.53 22.42 -43.87
CA VAL A 1115 5.42 22.05 -42.45
C VAL A 1115 4.14 22.66 -41.89
N LEU A 1116 3.27 21.83 -41.30
CA LEU A 1116 1.95 22.20 -40.83
C LEU A 1116 1.78 21.71 -39.39
N GLN A 1117 1.56 22.61 -38.44
CA GLN A 1117 1.40 22.25 -37.03
C GLN A 1117 0.04 21.58 -36.81
N LEU A 1118 0.04 20.29 -36.45
CA LEU A 1118 -1.17 19.48 -36.29
C LEU A 1118 -1.77 19.57 -34.89
N SER A 1119 -0.98 19.95 -33.88
CA SER A 1119 -1.46 20.33 -32.54
C SER A 1119 -0.43 21.15 -31.76
N ASN A 1120 -0.91 21.91 -30.77
CA ASN A 1120 -0.09 22.67 -29.81
C ASN A 1120 0.08 21.90 -28.48
N LEU A 1121 0.04 20.57 -28.51
CA LEU A 1121 0.18 19.73 -27.31
C LEU A 1121 1.65 19.71 -26.86
N SER A 1122 1.96 20.49 -25.82
CA SER A 1122 3.29 20.48 -25.20
C SER A 1122 3.58 19.11 -24.56
N LEU A 1123 4.54 18.38 -25.12
CA LEU A 1123 4.92 17.03 -24.69
C LEU A 1123 6.04 17.10 -23.65
N CYS A 1124 5.67 17.40 -22.41
CA CYS A 1124 6.57 17.52 -21.28
C CYS A 1124 6.98 16.15 -20.72
N HIS A 1125 8.24 15.76 -20.96
CA HIS A 1125 8.98 14.62 -20.40
C HIS A 1125 8.59 13.18 -20.84
N LYS A 1126 9.63 12.42 -21.27
CA LYS A 1126 9.71 10.99 -21.68
C LYS A 1126 8.70 10.48 -22.75
N PRO A 1127 9.17 9.96 -23.92
CA PRO A 1127 8.29 9.60 -25.03
C PRO A 1127 7.96 8.09 -25.15
N VAL A 1128 6.68 7.74 -25.08
CA VAL A 1128 6.16 6.43 -25.55
C VAL A 1128 6.02 6.47 -27.08
N GLY A 1129 6.39 5.38 -27.77
CA GLY A 1129 6.33 5.29 -29.24
C GLY A 1129 5.18 4.42 -29.73
N ILE A 1130 4.26 4.98 -30.54
CA ILE A 1130 3.21 4.22 -31.22
C ILE A 1130 3.34 4.42 -32.73
N GLY A 1131 3.71 3.35 -33.44
CA GLY A 1131 3.67 3.32 -34.90
C GLY A 1131 2.26 3.01 -35.40
N MET A 1132 1.46 4.04 -35.70
CA MET A 1132 0.12 3.86 -36.27
C MET A 1132 0.17 3.66 -37.80
N SER A 1133 -0.78 2.88 -38.32
CA SER A 1133 -1.02 2.72 -39.76
C SER A 1133 -2.52 2.65 -40.02
N LYS A 1134 -3.00 3.41 -41.03
CA LYS A 1134 -4.41 3.83 -41.22
C LYS A 1134 -4.89 4.79 -40.11
N GLY A 1135 -5.66 5.82 -40.42
CA GLY A 1135 -6.07 6.37 -41.72
C GLY A 1135 -6.82 7.70 -41.50
N CYS A 1136 -6.75 8.63 -42.46
CA CYS A 1136 -7.46 9.90 -42.35
C CYS A 1136 -8.88 9.76 -42.90
N VAL A 1137 -9.89 10.22 -42.17
CA VAL A 1137 -11.25 10.41 -42.69
C VAL A 1137 -11.44 11.90 -42.95
N ILE A 1138 -11.55 12.26 -44.22
CA ILE A 1138 -12.09 13.55 -44.64
C ILE A 1138 -13.61 13.41 -44.65
N HIS A 1139 -14.32 14.44 -44.20
CA HIS A 1139 -15.74 14.60 -44.40
C HIS A 1139 -15.96 15.97 -45.03
N ASP A 1140 -16.85 16.06 -46.01
CA ASP A 1140 -16.87 17.15 -47.00
C ASP A 1140 -17.54 18.45 -46.53
N ASP A 1141 -17.23 18.92 -45.30
CA ASP A 1141 -17.24 20.35 -44.95
C ASP A 1141 -16.65 20.62 -43.54
N GLY A 1142 -15.44 21.20 -43.50
CA GLY A 1142 -14.90 21.92 -42.33
C GLY A 1142 -14.20 21.10 -41.22
N VAL A 1143 -13.20 21.72 -40.58
CA VAL A 1143 -12.54 21.20 -39.37
C VAL A 1143 -12.99 22.00 -38.15
N ALA A 1144 -13.69 21.36 -37.23
CA ALA A 1144 -14.20 22.01 -36.01
C ALA A 1144 -13.06 22.28 -34.99
N LYS A 1145 -13.04 23.51 -34.46
CA LYS A 1145 -12.04 23.99 -33.49
C LYS A 1145 -12.65 24.09 -32.09
N LEU A 1146 -12.03 23.46 -31.11
CA LEU A 1146 -12.27 23.71 -29.68
C LEU A 1146 -10.99 24.28 -29.06
N SER A 1147 -11.12 25.36 -28.29
CA SER A 1147 -9.98 26.08 -27.73
C SER A 1147 -10.35 26.80 -26.44
N TYR A 1148 -9.57 26.56 -25.39
CA TYR A 1148 -9.53 27.35 -24.16
C TYR A 1148 -8.11 27.90 -23.98
N SER A 1149 -7.99 29.08 -23.37
CA SER A 1149 -6.75 29.85 -23.29
C SER A 1149 -6.58 30.46 -21.90
N TRP A 1150 -5.38 30.34 -21.33
CA TRP A 1150 -4.88 31.09 -20.17
C TRP A 1150 -3.43 31.51 -20.49
N ASP A 1151 -3.00 32.65 -19.95
CA ASP A 1151 -1.85 33.43 -20.44
C ASP A 1151 -0.89 33.86 -19.32
N GLN A 1152 0.32 34.25 -19.74
CA GLN A 1152 1.34 35.07 -19.07
C GLN A 1152 2.48 34.43 -18.26
N LYS A 1153 3.64 34.50 -18.94
CA LYS A 1153 4.91 35.12 -18.51
C LYS A 1153 6.02 34.24 -17.92
N LEU A 1154 7.22 34.60 -18.37
CA LEU A 1154 8.53 34.12 -17.93
C LEU A 1154 8.99 34.98 -16.74
N ASP A 1155 9.92 34.45 -15.95
CA ASP A 1155 11.24 35.09 -15.85
C ASP A 1155 12.34 34.03 -15.67
N SER A 1156 13.61 34.43 -15.56
CA SER A 1156 14.77 33.55 -15.80
C SER A 1156 15.94 33.74 -14.81
N SER A 1157 16.80 32.71 -14.65
CA SER A 1157 18.28 32.77 -14.85
C SER A 1157 19.12 31.78 -13.99
N VAL A 1158 20.37 31.55 -14.46
CA VAL A 1158 21.60 31.01 -13.77
C VAL A 1158 21.74 29.49 -13.46
N PHE A 1159 22.61 28.83 -14.27
CA PHE A 1159 23.81 28.00 -13.95
C PHE A 1159 24.02 27.40 -12.52
N SER A 1160 24.67 26.23 -12.30
CA SER A 1160 25.36 25.25 -13.20
C SER A 1160 25.74 23.91 -12.49
N SER A 1161 26.24 22.96 -13.29
CA SER A 1161 27.27 21.94 -12.94
C SER A 1161 26.92 20.75 -12.02
N CYS A 1162 26.86 19.55 -12.61
CA CYS A 1162 27.17 18.27 -11.96
C CYS A 1162 27.82 17.31 -12.98
N GLN A 1163 28.61 16.33 -12.51
CA GLN A 1163 29.34 15.36 -13.35
C GLN A 1163 28.92 13.90 -13.08
N HIS A 1164 29.25 13.03 -14.04
CA HIS A 1164 28.87 11.62 -14.16
C HIS A 1164 28.96 10.74 -12.90
N THR A 1165 28.00 9.81 -12.79
CA THR A 1165 28.19 8.44 -12.28
C THR A 1165 27.57 7.43 -13.26
N SER A 1166 27.77 6.12 -13.05
CA SER A 1166 27.56 5.04 -14.04
C SER A 1166 26.44 4.04 -13.67
N LYS A 1167 26.06 3.19 -14.65
CA LYS A 1167 24.95 2.21 -14.62
C LYS A 1167 25.29 0.87 -13.93
N GLU A 1168 24.25 0.03 -13.83
CA GLU A 1168 24.16 -1.46 -13.72
C GLU A 1168 23.52 -1.92 -12.39
N ASP A 1169 22.57 -2.87 -12.33
CA ASP A 1169 21.71 -3.46 -13.38
C ASP A 1169 20.41 -4.04 -12.73
N SER A 1170 19.35 -4.39 -13.49
CA SER A 1170 18.01 -4.66 -12.93
C SER A 1170 17.40 -6.05 -13.23
N THR A 1171 16.44 -6.51 -12.40
CA THR A 1171 15.64 -7.74 -12.63
C THR A 1171 14.15 -7.54 -12.28
N PHE A 1172 13.25 -8.28 -12.96
CA PHE A 1172 11.81 -7.99 -13.07
C PHE A 1172 10.89 -8.84 -12.17
N HIS A 1173 9.74 -8.26 -11.77
CA HIS A 1173 8.51 -9.02 -11.46
C HIS A 1173 7.24 -8.26 -11.90
N HIS A 1174 6.20 -8.99 -12.31
CA HIS A 1174 4.91 -8.46 -12.81
C HIS A 1174 3.75 -8.63 -11.81
N THR A 1175 2.84 -7.64 -11.75
CA THR A 1175 1.45 -7.81 -11.25
C THR A 1175 0.47 -6.89 -12.00
N TRP A 1176 -0.83 -7.19 -11.95
CA TRP A 1176 -1.89 -6.52 -12.75
C TRP A 1176 -2.74 -5.52 -11.93
N SER A 1177 -3.43 -4.61 -12.64
CA SER A 1177 -4.25 -3.52 -12.08
C SER A 1177 -5.65 -3.93 -11.60
N ARG A 1178 -6.30 -3.05 -10.82
CA ARG A 1178 -7.67 -3.17 -10.29
C ARG A 1178 -8.45 -1.86 -10.37
N ASN A 1179 -9.77 -1.96 -10.37
CA ASN A 1179 -10.70 -0.83 -10.31
C ASN A 1179 -11.05 -0.48 -8.85
N SER A 1180 -11.40 0.79 -8.59
CA SER A 1180 -11.76 1.33 -7.27
C SER A 1180 -13.27 1.26 -6.94
N PHE A 1181 -13.60 1.50 -5.67
CA PHE A 1181 -14.94 1.53 -5.08
C PHE A 1181 -14.98 2.64 -4.01
N ASP A 1182 -16.10 3.36 -3.87
CA ASP A 1182 -16.26 4.44 -2.90
C ASP A 1182 -16.86 3.92 -1.58
N GLU A 1183 -16.01 3.90 -0.54
CA GLU A 1183 -16.38 3.46 0.82
C GLU A 1183 -17.04 4.55 1.68
N GLU A 1184 -17.04 5.85 1.30
CA GLU A 1184 -17.76 6.90 2.06
C GLU A 1184 -19.26 6.91 1.71
N THR A 1185 -19.66 6.58 0.47
CA THR A 1185 -21.09 6.50 0.08
C THR A 1185 -21.64 5.09 -0.08
N GLY A 1186 -20.77 4.07 -0.16
CA GLY A 1186 -21.17 2.68 -0.40
C GLY A 1186 -21.73 2.42 -1.80
N ARG A 1187 -21.31 3.21 -2.80
CA ARG A 1187 -21.79 3.12 -4.19
C ARG A 1187 -20.62 2.93 -5.17
N PHE A 1188 -20.85 2.17 -6.23
CA PHE A 1188 -20.08 2.36 -7.46
C PHE A 1188 -20.59 3.62 -8.16
N ILE A 1189 -19.79 4.69 -8.13
CA ILE A 1189 -20.16 5.97 -8.73
C ILE A 1189 -19.62 6.02 -10.17
N CYS A 1190 -20.54 6.08 -11.13
CA CYS A 1190 -20.30 6.57 -12.47
C CYS A 1190 -21.11 7.86 -12.62
N THR A 1191 -20.49 8.94 -13.08
CA THR A 1191 -21.09 10.28 -13.09
C THR A 1191 -21.04 10.91 -14.47
N GLU A 1192 -22.21 11.18 -15.03
CA GLU A 1192 -22.39 12.28 -15.96
C GLU A 1192 -23.66 13.06 -15.63
N THR A 1193 -23.49 14.39 -15.57
CA THR A 1193 -24.44 15.52 -15.68
C THR A 1193 -25.95 15.39 -15.43
N LEU A 1194 -26.48 16.38 -14.68
CA LEU A 1194 -27.72 17.08 -15.06
C LEU A 1194 -27.75 18.50 -14.42
N ALA A 1195 -28.35 19.48 -15.10
CA ALA A 1195 -28.44 20.88 -14.66
C ALA A 1195 -29.65 21.62 -15.27
N LYS A 1196 -30.27 22.60 -14.56
CA LYS A 1196 -30.95 23.80 -15.11
C LYS A 1196 -31.59 24.72 -14.03
N GLN A 1197 -31.99 25.92 -14.48
CA GLN A 1197 -32.72 27.03 -13.81
C GLN A 1197 -31.89 27.87 -12.81
N ILE A 1198 -31.58 29.18 -12.95
CA ILE A 1198 -32.00 30.36 -13.78
C ILE A 1198 -33.11 31.26 -13.16
N ARG A 1199 -32.76 32.41 -12.53
CA ARG A 1199 -32.97 33.82 -13.01
C ARG A 1199 -32.73 34.94 -11.95
N TYR A 1200 -32.22 36.10 -12.40
CA TYR A 1200 -32.24 37.47 -11.80
C TYR A 1200 -31.70 37.67 -10.35
N LEU A 1201 -31.02 38.77 -10.00
CA LEU A 1201 -31.20 40.19 -10.37
C LEU A 1201 -29.87 40.98 -10.32
N ASP A 1202 -29.70 42.02 -11.14
CA ASP A 1202 -28.58 42.99 -11.08
C ASP A 1202 -28.82 44.11 -10.05
N PHE A 1203 -27.76 44.70 -9.46
CA PHE A 1203 -27.44 46.15 -9.55
C PHE A 1203 -26.16 46.58 -8.79
N LEU A 1204 -25.67 47.78 -9.14
CA LEU A 1204 -24.70 48.65 -8.44
C LEU A 1204 -23.21 48.23 -8.37
N THR A 1205 -22.48 48.73 -9.37
CA THR A 1205 -21.09 49.23 -9.27
C THR A 1205 -20.92 50.28 -8.16
N LEU A 1206 -19.72 50.37 -7.55
CA LEU A 1206 -18.97 51.65 -7.42
C LEU A 1206 -17.53 51.51 -6.84
N SER A 1207 -16.61 52.26 -7.46
CA SER A 1207 -15.38 52.90 -6.91
C SER A 1207 -14.47 52.19 -5.88
N THR A 1208 -13.29 51.78 -6.37
CA THR A 1208 -11.96 52.04 -5.74
C THR A 1208 -11.72 53.55 -5.50
N PRO A 1209 -10.77 54.03 -4.64
CA PRO A 1209 -9.45 53.41 -4.41
C PRO A 1209 -8.80 53.50 -3.00
N SER A 1210 -7.68 52.77 -2.89
CA SER A 1210 -6.46 53.04 -2.10
C SER A 1210 -6.56 53.41 -0.61
N LEU A 1211 -6.18 52.45 0.23
CA LEU A 1211 -4.92 52.53 1.00
C LEU A 1211 -4.36 51.12 1.24
#